data_AF-D8QN20-F1
#
_entry.id   AF-D8QN20-F1
#
_cell.length_a   1.000
_cell.length_b   1.000
_cell.length_c   1.000
_cell.angle_alpha   90.00
_cell.angle_beta   90.00
_cell.angle_gamma   90.00
#
_symmetry.space_group_name_H-M   'P 1'
#
loop_
_entity.id
_entity.type
_entity.pdbx_description
1 polymer ?
#
loop_
_entity_poly.entity_id
_entity_poly.type
_entity_poly.pdbx_seq_one_letter_code
_entity_poly.pdbx_strand_id
1 'polypeptide(L)'
;MAERAAELARTAAERLESPLPWAVSACSVMHGAGVSMPSLDLAKAMVADVPSPQLMPFVDQSIASGLVFPMHMLSLLAAKVIPVRQQQPETYMMFLNLLDTYAFTLSLRTTVSSTERSLKSILEILELPFNGDAPKELGTVAVQFILALCCRLVDATAEDWSMALSSPSKPAGSYLTVNDFDDDFGRRRQEESEQARGNSLRALELVTNFLHHKKTSVLLRLARRNLSEQWGLFVQKLKFLEVIIRDTTLGAPRETGELFARLAAAIQQGLVQEQSNRRVVYKVLLDTNTSMSVFGNYWGTGRTAPWLPFDIFMEDALEGRRVPASSTAEALADLIKSLRAVQGASWHDVFLGLWIAGLRHVNREREHVEGPRPHVESRLCMLLSIVPLASAAVIEEEENSQQYNISRVDDSERGRRAAFVSSLQVLGQFEGLLCPPPIAVPAANQAAMKASAFVAGIKTTRDGYVPADGSTKAVGNMRHLIVEICISRGLLDASAYLWPGYAVAIPLSGSSQSSPWAAFMEGSSLAGPLKGALINTPASSVAELEKVYQIAINGAENERVAAASVLCGASLVRSWSIQEHAVRLAVRLVSPPVPAESRSGHPLMNYSSMLLAALGALTEVDAVHVLSLYGMFPELAAALLPICEVFGSATPAPQSTGEEVSPHMVFSVAFLLLLRLWKFHRPPLEHRLLGFESPLGGDLSLDYILQLRNLALSSQGTQPVHHVKLDSFPKLKAWYTQNQACVASTLSGLSGSGNPVHQNADRLLNMMFKRIKAAAPDETSARPMLPAWEIMTSVPFVLDAVLTACGHGRLSSKDLTTGLRDLVDFLPASIATIVSYFTAEVTRGLWKYASMNGNDWPSPAANLLSVEAEIKEILAATGVQVPNLVTGSLGGNAPVSLPLPLAAFLSLTITFRQDKSSELVLGVAGPALESTAGGSPWPSMPVVAALWAQKVKRWHSFIVFGASRTVFKQDKNAVKQLLRSCFAVTTGTTGTLMSKLQVHGGVGALLGHGGMQGGQYPLAPGILYLGIYPALHEIMFVTDEILFLVVKAARDLTAAKGTTSKISCASAMSRVFQASTLGASLLHISGGSTLVQTLYSESLPAWFLAGGNPEESSSSTSSGSGDGSLVEGYAVAHFALLSGALVWGISSTSTKTSHRTRRRRVLGSHMEFLASALDGKIALGCGRATWKAYLTGFIALLVSSTPNWILDVKLDVLKRLARGLRLWHEQELAVALLERGGPAAMGPAAELA
;
A
#
# COMPACT_ATOMS: atom_id res chain seq x y z
N MET A 1 -20.90 33.61 55.06
CA MET A 1 -22.22 33.01 54.73
C MET A 1 -22.12 31.51 54.44
N ALA A 2 -21.24 31.07 53.54
CA ALA A 2 -20.93 29.65 53.35
C ALA A 2 -20.46 28.96 54.65
N GLU A 3 -19.55 29.59 55.39
CA GLU A 3 -19.11 29.11 56.72
C GLU A 3 -20.27 29.02 57.72
N ARG A 4 -21.16 30.01 57.76
CA ARG A 4 -22.35 30.02 58.63
C ARG A 4 -23.32 28.88 58.29
N ALA A 5 -23.47 28.54 57.00
CA ALA A 5 -24.30 27.41 56.57
C ALA A 5 -23.65 26.06 56.92
N ALA A 6 -22.32 25.94 56.80
CA ALA A 6 -21.56 24.76 57.21
C ALA A 6 -21.54 24.58 58.74
N GLU A 7 -21.49 25.66 59.50
CA GLU A 7 -21.55 25.67 60.96
C GLU A 7 -22.95 25.26 61.46
N LEU A 8 -24.02 25.74 60.80
CA LEU A 8 -25.37 25.25 61.04
C LEU A 8 -25.50 23.74 60.77
N ALA A 9 -24.82 23.22 59.73
CA ALA A 9 -24.79 21.79 59.45
C ALA A 9 -24.12 21.00 60.58
N ARG A 10 -22.99 21.50 61.11
CA ARG A 10 -22.28 20.90 62.24
C ARG A 10 -23.15 20.87 63.50
N THR A 11 -23.81 21.99 63.84
CA THR A 11 -24.70 22.05 65.01
C THR A 11 -25.95 21.16 64.86
N ALA A 12 -26.47 20.99 63.65
CA ALA A 12 -27.60 20.10 63.37
C ALA A 12 -27.18 18.62 63.41
N ALA A 13 -25.95 18.31 62.95
CA ALA A 13 -25.36 16.99 63.04
C ALA A 13 -25.14 16.54 64.49
N GLU A 14 -24.63 17.44 65.34
CA GLU A 14 -24.48 17.20 66.79
C GLU A 14 -25.81 16.96 67.50
N ARG A 15 -26.90 17.54 66.98
CA ARG A 15 -28.27 17.39 67.50
C ARG A 15 -29.04 16.22 66.88
N LEU A 16 -28.43 15.46 65.96
CA LEU A 16 -29.07 14.37 65.21
C LEU A 16 -30.35 14.80 64.48
N GLU A 17 -30.39 16.06 64.03
CA GLU A 17 -31.52 16.60 63.28
C GLU A 17 -31.54 16.05 61.84
N SER A 18 -32.72 16.00 61.21
CA SER A 18 -32.80 15.54 59.82
C SER A 18 -32.07 16.50 58.87
N PRO A 19 -31.33 16.02 57.83
CA PRO A 19 -30.55 16.89 56.94
C PRO A 19 -31.40 17.79 56.02
N LEU A 20 -32.64 17.39 55.73
CA LEU A 20 -33.49 18.03 54.72
C LEU A 20 -33.94 19.46 55.11
N PRO A 21 -34.44 19.73 56.35
CA PRO A 21 -34.70 21.08 56.84
C PRO A 21 -33.49 22.01 56.79
N TRP A 22 -32.30 21.50 57.13
CA TRP A 22 -31.06 22.28 57.03
C TRP A 22 -30.80 22.69 55.59
N ALA A 23 -30.92 21.78 54.62
CA ALA A 23 -30.67 22.09 53.22
C ALA A 23 -31.62 23.17 52.66
N VAL A 24 -32.90 23.15 53.05
CA VAL A 24 -33.87 24.20 52.67
C VAL A 24 -33.51 25.55 53.30
N SER A 25 -33.09 25.56 54.57
CA SER A 25 -32.63 26.76 55.27
C SER A 25 -31.33 27.31 54.66
N ALA A 26 -30.36 26.45 54.38
CA ALA A 26 -29.11 26.81 53.71
C ALA A 26 -29.36 27.38 52.31
N CYS A 27 -30.28 26.78 51.54
CA CYS A 27 -30.66 27.27 50.23
C CYS A 27 -31.26 28.68 50.30
N SER A 28 -32.19 28.93 51.22
CA SER A 28 -32.82 30.25 51.38
C SER A 28 -31.84 31.33 51.86
N VAL A 29 -30.95 31.00 52.80
CA VAL A 29 -29.89 31.89 53.30
C VAL A 29 -28.90 32.26 52.20
N MET A 30 -28.55 31.31 51.34
CA MET A 30 -27.62 31.54 50.23
C MET A 30 -28.25 32.30 49.07
N HIS A 31 -29.53 32.00 48.76
CA HIS A 31 -30.30 32.71 47.75
C HIS A 31 -30.54 34.17 48.15
N GLY A 32 -30.88 34.42 49.42
CA GLY A 32 -31.04 35.77 49.97
C GLY A 32 -29.74 36.60 50.02
N ALA A 33 -28.58 35.93 50.00
CA ALA A 33 -27.26 36.57 49.95
C ALA A 33 -26.70 36.74 48.52
N GLY A 34 -27.47 36.37 47.49
CA GLY A 34 -27.05 36.48 46.09
C GLY A 34 -25.94 35.52 45.68
N VAL A 35 -25.69 34.44 46.44
CA VAL A 35 -24.66 33.44 46.12
C VAL A 35 -25.19 32.51 45.02
N SER A 36 -24.46 32.43 43.89
CA SER A 36 -24.80 31.50 42.81
C SER A 36 -24.61 30.06 43.24
N MET A 37 -25.64 29.23 43.05
CA MET A 37 -25.58 27.79 43.29
C MET A 37 -25.24 27.04 42.00
N PRO A 38 -24.40 25.99 42.02
CA PRO A 38 -23.71 25.41 43.18
C PRO A 38 -22.54 26.26 43.71
N SER A 39 -22.30 26.23 45.02
CA SER A 39 -21.28 27.05 45.70
C SER A 39 -19.99 26.29 46.02
N LEU A 40 -18.85 26.87 45.63
CA LEU A 40 -17.51 26.36 45.92
C LEU A 40 -17.13 26.55 47.40
N ASP A 41 -17.46 27.73 47.94
CA ASP A 41 -17.06 28.12 49.29
C ASP A 41 -17.81 27.31 50.35
N LEU A 42 -19.04 26.88 50.05
CA LEU A 42 -19.79 25.96 50.90
C LEU A 42 -19.13 24.58 50.94
N ALA A 43 -18.70 24.06 49.79
CA ALA A 43 -18.00 22.77 49.70
C ALA A 43 -16.72 22.78 50.55
N LYS A 44 -15.90 23.84 50.40
CA LYS A 44 -14.66 24.01 51.17
C LYS A 44 -14.93 24.17 52.66
N ALA A 45 -15.96 24.92 53.05
CA ALA A 45 -16.32 25.11 54.45
C ALA A 45 -16.88 23.84 55.12
N MET A 46 -17.54 22.95 54.36
CA MET A 46 -18.03 21.67 54.87
C MET A 46 -16.91 20.63 55.05
N VAL A 47 -15.81 20.72 54.29
CA VAL A 47 -14.66 19.79 54.32
C VAL A 47 -13.36 20.50 54.75
N ALA A 48 -13.48 21.55 55.59
CA ALA A 48 -12.31 22.25 56.11
C ALA A 48 -11.43 21.31 56.95
N ASP A 49 -12.08 20.50 57.80
CA ASP A 49 -11.51 19.38 58.54
C ASP A 49 -12.07 18.04 58.02
N VAL A 50 -11.50 16.91 58.46
CA VAL A 50 -12.02 15.57 58.12
C VAL A 50 -13.46 15.47 58.67
N PRO A 51 -14.48 15.28 57.80
CA PRO A 51 -15.87 15.30 58.24
C PRO A 51 -16.13 14.13 59.20
N SER A 52 -16.80 14.40 60.32
CA SER A 52 -17.21 13.34 61.23
C SER A 52 -18.25 12.43 60.56
N PRO A 53 -18.39 11.16 60.99
CA PRO A 53 -19.42 10.25 60.49
C PRO A 53 -20.84 10.86 60.52
N GLN A 54 -21.12 11.69 61.52
CA GLN A 54 -22.41 12.37 61.73
C GLN A 54 -22.66 13.52 60.73
N LEU A 55 -21.61 14.10 60.13
CA LEU A 55 -21.70 15.19 59.16
C LEU A 55 -21.89 14.69 57.72
N MET A 56 -21.52 13.44 57.43
CA MET A 56 -21.63 12.83 56.10
C MET A 56 -23.06 12.82 55.52
N PRO A 57 -24.15 12.61 56.29
CA PRO A 57 -25.53 12.76 55.78
C PRO A 57 -25.88 14.17 55.32
N PHE A 58 -25.29 15.21 55.93
CA PHE A 58 -25.48 16.60 55.51
C PHE A 58 -24.69 16.91 54.24
N VAL A 59 -23.50 16.29 54.09
CA VAL A 59 -22.73 16.31 52.84
C VAL A 59 -23.53 15.65 51.70
N ASP A 60 -24.09 14.47 51.93
CA ASP A 60 -24.96 13.78 50.98
C ASP A 60 -26.14 14.67 50.55
N GLN A 61 -26.87 15.20 51.53
CA GLN A 61 -28.02 16.07 51.29
C GLN A 61 -27.64 17.37 50.55
N SER A 62 -26.42 17.91 50.76
CA SER A 62 -25.94 19.09 50.04
C SER A 62 -25.71 18.83 48.55
N ILE A 63 -25.29 17.62 48.19
CA ILE A 63 -25.12 17.17 46.81
C ILE A 63 -26.50 16.90 46.19
N ALA A 64 -27.38 16.17 46.89
CA ALA A 64 -28.73 15.84 46.44
C ALA A 64 -29.60 17.08 46.17
N SER A 65 -29.43 18.14 46.97
CA SER A 65 -30.16 19.40 46.82
C SER A 65 -29.53 20.39 45.83
N GLY A 66 -28.43 20.03 45.18
CA GLY A 66 -27.74 20.87 44.19
C GLY A 66 -27.04 22.10 44.80
N LEU A 67 -26.80 22.10 46.12
CA LEU A 67 -26.13 23.21 46.80
C LEU A 67 -24.62 23.25 46.47
N VAL A 68 -24.03 22.08 46.24
CA VAL A 68 -22.61 21.92 45.96
C VAL A 68 -22.41 21.13 44.66
N PHE A 69 -21.33 21.41 43.94
CA PHE A 69 -20.98 20.68 42.73
C PHE A 69 -20.43 19.28 43.08
N PRO A 70 -21.05 18.17 42.63
CA PRO A 70 -20.70 16.82 43.06
C PRO A 70 -19.23 16.45 42.82
N MET A 71 -18.67 16.72 41.63
CA MET A 71 -17.25 16.41 41.36
C MET A 71 -16.30 17.18 42.28
N HIS A 72 -16.62 18.43 42.59
CA HIS A 72 -15.80 19.24 43.48
C HIS A 72 -15.83 18.68 44.91
N MET A 73 -17.02 18.35 45.42
CA MET A 73 -17.16 17.76 46.76
C MET A 73 -16.47 16.40 46.87
N LEU A 74 -16.64 15.52 45.89
CA LEU A 74 -15.98 14.22 45.86
C LEU A 74 -14.45 14.34 45.76
N SER A 75 -13.93 15.34 45.03
CA SER A 75 -12.49 15.60 44.96
C SER A 75 -11.90 16.06 46.30
N LEU A 76 -12.61 16.93 47.04
CA LEU A 76 -12.23 17.37 48.38
C LEU A 76 -12.24 16.22 49.38
N LEU A 77 -13.30 15.41 49.36
CA LEU A 77 -13.41 14.22 50.21
C LEU A 77 -12.32 13.19 49.89
N ALA A 78 -12.04 12.92 48.61
CA ALA A 78 -10.96 12.01 48.21
C ALA A 78 -9.59 12.47 48.72
N ALA A 79 -9.32 13.78 48.73
CA ALA A 79 -8.05 14.33 49.23
C ALA A 79 -7.91 14.29 50.76
N LYS A 80 -9.02 14.34 51.50
CA LYS A 80 -9.02 14.42 52.98
C LYS A 80 -9.29 13.08 53.67
N VAL A 81 -10.16 12.25 53.10
CA VAL A 81 -10.63 10.99 53.72
C VAL A 81 -9.71 9.82 53.40
N ILE A 82 -9.17 9.72 52.16
CA ILE A 82 -8.30 8.60 51.76
C ILE A 82 -7.00 8.52 52.59
N PRO A 83 -6.31 9.63 52.94
CA PRO A 83 -5.10 9.56 53.78
C PRO A 83 -5.38 9.12 55.23
N VAL A 84 -6.59 9.39 55.75
CA VAL A 84 -6.99 9.14 57.15
C VAL A 84 -7.82 7.86 57.29
N ARG A 85 -7.99 7.09 56.19
CA ARG A 85 -8.88 5.94 56.08
C ARG A 85 -8.68 4.85 57.14
N GLN A 86 -7.44 4.67 57.62
CA GLN A 86 -7.12 3.68 58.66
C GLN A 86 -7.49 4.17 60.07
N GLN A 87 -7.52 5.48 60.30
CA GLN A 87 -7.89 6.09 61.59
C GLN A 87 -9.40 6.29 61.72
N GLN A 88 -10.12 6.40 60.60
CA GLN A 88 -11.58 6.57 60.56
C GLN A 88 -12.23 5.69 59.48
N PRO A 89 -12.36 4.37 59.72
CA PRO A 89 -12.91 3.43 58.73
C PRO A 89 -14.39 3.69 58.41
N GLU A 90 -15.18 4.20 59.37
CA GLU A 90 -16.59 4.53 59.16
C GLU A 90 -16.78 5.70 58.19
N THR A 91 -15.99 6.76 58.34
CA THR A 91 -16.00 7.92 57.44
C THR A 91 -15.60 7.52 56.02
N TYR A 92 -14.61 6.61 55.90
CA TYR A 92 -14.19 6.08 54.60
C TYR A 92 -15.30 5.23 53.94
N MET A 93 -16.00 4.38 54.68
CA MET A 93 -17.15 3.62 54.16
C MET A 93 -18.25 4.53 53.63
N MET A 94 -18.61 5.60 54.37
CA MET A 94 -19.61 6.57 53.91
C MET A 94 -19.16 7.33 52.66
N PHE A 95 -17.87 7.62 52.54
CA PHE A 95 -17.30 8.19 51.31
C PHE A 95 -17.41 7.22 50.12
N LEU A 96 -17.14 5.93 50.31
CA LEU A 96 -17.33 4.92 49.26
C LEU A 96 -18.81 4.82 48.83
N ASN A 97 -19.76 4.93 49.76
CA ASN A 97 -21.19 4.96 49.44
C ASN A 97 -21.61 6.22 48.66
N LEU A 98 -21.04 7.39 49.01
CA LEU A 98 -21.23 8.62 48.23
C LEU A 98 -20.67 8.49 46.81
N LEU A 99 -19.50 7.86 46.66
CA LEU A 99 -18.94 7.56 45.34
C LEU A 99 -19.88 6.64 44.54
N ASP A 100 -20.41 5.58 45.15
CA ASP A 100 -21.36 4.66 44.50
C ASP A 100 -22.65 5.36 44.05
N THR A 101 -23.03 6.45 44.72
CA THR A 101 -24.27 7.18 44.41
C THR A 101 -24.05 8.28 43.36
N TYR A 102 -22.96 9.05 43.48
CA TYR A 102 -22.78 10.29 42.70
C TYR A 102 -21.76 10.20 41.57
N ALA A 103 -20.79 9.29 41.62
CA ALA A 103 -19.78 9.20 40.56
C ALA A 103 -20.38 8.70 39.22
N PHE A 104 -21.51 7.97 39.25
CA PHE A 104 -22.21 7.51 38.06
C PHE A 104 -23.24 8.51 37.50
N THR A 105 -23.61 9.53 38.27
CA THR A 105 -24.67 10.51 37.95
C THR A 105 -24.12 11.90 37.61
N LEU A 106 -22.80 12.05 37.48
CA LEU A 106 -22.13 13.32 37.13
C LEU A 106 -22.76 13.96 35.89
N SER A 107 -23.54 15.03 36.09
CA SER A 107 -24.14 15.81 35.02
C SER A 107 -23.16 16.89 34.57
N LEU A 108 -22.59 16.74 33.37
CA LEU A 108 -21.67 17.73 32.77
C LEU A 108 -22.40 18.96 32.20
N ARG A 109 -23.56 19.32 32.75
CA ARG A 109 -24.37 20.48 32.34
C ARG A 109 -24.43 21.48 33.48
N THR A 110 -23.58 22.50 33.44
CA THR A 110 -23.49 23.55 34.47
C THR A 110 -23.35 24.93 33.84
N THR A 111 -23.72 25.97 34.60
CA THR A 111 -23.69 27.37 34.19
C THR A 111 -22.25 27.90 34.08
N VAL A 112 -21.99 28.75 33.08
CA VAL A 112 -20.64 29.07 32.56
C VAL A 112 -19.70 29.77 33.56
N SER A 113 -20.20 30.47 34.58
CA SER A 113 -19.35 31.32 35.45
C SER A 113 -18.87 30.68 36.76
N SER A 114 -19.53 29.63 37.26
CA SER A 114 -19.10 28.90 38.48
C SER A 114 -18.22 27.69 38.16
N THR A 115 -18.22 27.24 36.91
CA THR A 115 -17.50 26.06 36.42
C THR A 115 -16.00 26.29 36.34
N GLU A 116 -15.51 27.39 35.78
CA GLU A 116 -14.07 27.62 35.63
C GLU A 116 -13.32 27.66 36.97
N ARG A 117 -13.87 28.37 37.97
CA ARG A 117 -13.30 28.39 39.33
C ARG A 117 -13.34 27.02 40.00
N SER A 118 -14.42 26.27 39.80
CA SER A 118 -14.55 24.90 40.33
C SER A 118 -13.56 23.94 39.68
N LEU A 119 -13.37 24.04 38.36
CA LEU A 119 -12.45 23.23 37.59
C LEU A 119 -11.00 23.48 37.99
N LYS A 120 -10.60 24.75 38.14
CA LYS A 120 -9.27 25.10 38.64
C LYS A 120 -9.02 24.52 40.04
N SER A 121 -10.00 24.66 40.93
CA SER A 121 -9.89 24.09 42.28
C SER A 121 -9.80 22.56 42.28
N ILE A 122 -10.55 21.85 41.42
CA ILE A 122 -10.48 20.38 41.32
C ILE A 122 -9.10 19.92 40.84
N LEU A 123 -8.54 20.62 39.84
CA LEU A 123 -7.21 20.32 39.31
C LEU A 123 -6.11 20.50 40.36
N GLU A 124 -6.19 21.57 41.16
CA GLU A 124 -5.28 21.85 42.28
C GLU A 124 -5.38 20.78 43.38
N ILE A 125 -6.60 20.36 43.75
CA ILE A 125 -6.84 19.36 44.81
C ILE A 125 -6.31 17.95 44.43
N LEU A 126 -6.37 17.62 43.14
CA LEU A 126 -6.00 16.28 42.64
C LEU A 126 -4.54 16.17 42.19
N GLU A 127 -3.77 17.27 42.26
CA GLU A 127 -2.37 17.35 41.81
C GLU A 127 -2.18 16.92 40.34
N LEU A 128 -3.19 17.20 39.49
CA LEU A 128 -3.16 16.80 38.08
C LEU A 128 -2.21 17.71 37.28
N PRO A 129 -1.36 17.18 36.38
CA PRO A 129 -0.40 17.99 35.64
C PRO A 129 -1.09 19.09 34.82
N PHE A 130 -0.66 20.33 35.07
CA PHE A 130 -1.14 21.54 34.41
C PHE A 130 -0.26 21.83 33.19
N ASN A 131 -0.50 21.14 32.07
CA ASN A 131 0.23 21.41 30.83
C ASN A 131 -0.48 22.53 30.05
N GLY A 132 -0.07 23.79 30.29
CA GLY A 132 -0.31 24.95 29.41
C GLY A 132 -1.45 25.92 29.75
N ASP A 133 -1.36 27.15 29.23
CA ASP A 133 -2.20 28.34 29.48
C ASP A 133 -3.66 28.29 28.94
N ALA A 134 -4.14 27.15 28.43
CA ALA A 134 -5.49 27.05 27.87
C ALA A 134 -6.52 26.56 28.91
N PRO A 135 -7.74 27.15 28.98
CA PRO A 135 -8.79 26.69 29.89
C PRO A 135 -9.21 25.26 29.55
N LYS A 136 -9.06 24.32 30.50
CA LYS A 136 -9.50 22.92 30.32
C LYS A 136 -11.04 22.85 30.36
N GLU A 137 -11.65 22.30 29.31
CA GLU A 137 -13.10 22.04 29.24
C GLU A 137 -13.54 21.05 30.35
N LEU A 138 -14.79 21.17 30.84
CA LEU A 138 -15.35 20.39 31.96
C LEU A 138 -15.25 18.87 31.75
N GLY A 139 -15.53 18.40 30.53
CA GLY A 139 -15.39 16.98 30.18
C GLY A 139 -13.95 16.46 30.31
N THR A 140 -12.94 17.28 30.02
CA THR A 140 -11.52 16.90 30.14
C THR A 140 -11.16 16.63 31.60
N VAL A 141 -11.64 17.50 32.50
CA VAL A 141 -11.42 17.37 33.93
C VAL A 141 -12.18 16.17 34.50
N ALA A 142 -13.38 15.86 34.00
CA ALA A 142 -14.12 14.67 34.41
C ALA A 142 -13.38 13.37 34.07
N VAL A 143 -12.77 13.27 32.89
CA VAL A 143 -11.94 12.12 32.49
C VAL A 143 -10.72 11.97 33.41
N GLN A 144 -10.00 13.07 33.68
CA GLN A 144 -8.85 13.07 34.58
C GLN A 144 -9.24 12.74 36.03
N PHE A 145 -10.38 13.25 36.49
CA PHE A 145 -10.93 12.99 37.82
C PHE A 145 -11.22 11.50 38.04
N ILE A 146 -11.97 10.86 37.14
CA ILE A 146 -12.32 9.45 37.27
C ILE A 146 -11.07 8.56 37.22
N LEU A 147 -10.10 8.83 36.34
CA LEU A 147 -8.84 8.08 36.31
C LEU A 147 -8.03 8.26 37.60
N ALA A 148 -7.90 9.49 38.08
CA ALA A 148 -7.17 9.79 39.31
C ALA A 148 -7.82 9.16 40.54
N LEU A 149 -9.16 9.17 40.61
CA LEU A 149 -9.91 8.50 41.67
C LEU A 149 -9.65 6.99 41.67
N CYS A 150 -9.71 6.34 40.50
CA CYS A 150 -9.36 4.93 40.37
C CYS A 150 -7.93 4.64 40.82
N CYS A 151 -6.96 5.49 40.47
CA CYS A 151 -5.57 5.35 40.92
C CYS A 151 -5.45 5.44 42.44
N ARG A 152 -6.05 6.47 43.06
CA ARG A 152 -6.00 6.66 44.52
C ARG A 152 -6.67 5.53 45.30
N LEU A 153 -7.77 4.98 44.79
CA LEU A 153 -8.44 3.83 45.41
C LEU A 153 -7.56 2.57 45.32
N VAL A 154 -6.92 2.32 44.18
CA VAL A 154 -6.00 1.17 44.00
C VAL A 154 -4.74 1.31 44.85
N ASP A 155 -4.18 2.51 44.97
CA ASP A 155 -3.04 2.76 45.85
C ASP A 155 -3.41 2.54 47.32
N ALA A 156 -4.56 3.06 47.75
CA ALA A 156 -5.06 2.88 49.10
C ALA A 156 -5.26 1.40 49.47
N THR A 157 -5.81 0.60 48.55
CA THR A 157 -5.98 -0.85 48.79
C THR A 157 -4.65 -1.60 48.82
N ALA A 158 -3.70 -1.24 47.96
CA ALA A 158 -2.36 -1.83 47.95
C ALA A 158 -1.58 -1.52 49.25
N GLU A 159 -1.67 -0.28 49.74
CA GLU A 159 -1.11 0.14 51.03
C GLU A 159 -1.75 -0.60 52.21
N ASP A 160 -3.08 -0.71 52.23
CA ASP A 160 -3.82 -1.36 53.33
C ASP A 160 -3.53 -2.86 53.42
N TRP A 161 -3.28 -3.53 52.30
CA TRP A 161 -2.95 -4.95 52.26
C TRP A 161 -1.45 -5.25 52.47
N SER A 162 -0.56 -4.34 52.08
CA SER A 162 0.90 -4.49 52.31
C SER A 162 1.30 -4.24 53.76
N MET A 163 0.61 -3.36 54.48
CA MET A 163 0.90 -3.03 55.89
C MET A 163 0.52 -4.13 56.89
N ALA A 164 -0.21 -5.18 56.46
CA ALA A 164 -0.52 -6.35 57.29
C ALA A 164 0.73 -7.12 57.78
N LEU A 165 1.92 -6.80 57.26
CA LEU A 165 3.23 -7.30 57.68
C LEU A 165 3.73 -6.75 59.04
N SER A 166 3.20 -5.60 59.51
CA SER A 166 3.82 -4.86 60.62
C SER A 166 3.12 -5.00 61.99
N SER A 167 2.25 -6.00 62.17
CA SER A 167 1.89 -6.43 63.53
C SER A 167 3.13 -7.09 64.14
N PRO A 168 3.73 -6.56 65.23
CA PRO A 168 4.92 -7.17 65.81
C PRO A 168 4.55 -8.56 66.30
N SER A 169 5.09 -9.57 65.62
CA SER A 169 5.21 -10.90 66.20
C SER A 169 5.92 -10.73 67.55
N LYS A 170 5.20 -11.00 68.64
CA LYS A 170 5.82 -11.14 69.95
C LYS A 170 6.93 -12.20 69.82
N PRO A 171 8.16 -11.94 70.29
CA PRO A 171 9.17 -12.99 70.37
C PRO A 171 8.67 -14.05 71.36
N ALA A 172 8.91 -15.31 71.01
CA ALA A 172 8.57 -16.44 71.86
C ALA A 172 9.24 -16.31 73.24
N GLY A 173 8.42 -16.35 74.29
CA GLY A 173 8.87 -16.56 75.68
C GLY A 173 8.62 -15.39 76.63
N SER A 174 7.45 -15.39 77.29
CA SER A 174 7.33 -15.01 78.70
C SER A 174 5.95 -15.41 79.23
N TYR A 175 5.91 -16.44 80.05
CA TYR A 175 4.77 -16.71 80.93
C TYR A 175 4.77 -15.66 82.04
N LEU A 176 3.64 -14.97 82.24
CA LEU A 176 2.98 -14.74 83.53
C LEU A 176 1.89 -13.65 83.42
N THR A 177 0.66 -14.09 83.73
CA THR A 177 -0.43 -13.39 84.44
C THR A 177 -0.99 -12.06 83.93
N VAL A 178 -2.17 -12.17 83.31
CA VAL A 178 -3.43 -11.43 83.54
C VAL A 178 -3.32 -9.96 83.97
N ASN A 179 -3.75 -9.07 83.06
CA ASN A 179 -4.66 -7.96 83.38
C ASN A 179 -5.73 -7.88 82.28
N ASP A 180 -6.98 -8.16 82.65
CA ASP A 180 -8.21 -8.15 81.81
C ASP A 180 -8.67 -6.73 81.39
N PHE A 181 -7.75 -5.86 80.98
CA PHE A 181 -8.09 -4.54 80.41
C PHE A 181 -7.62 -4.35 78.96
N ASP A 182 -7.00 -5.35 78.35
CA ASP A 182 -6.46 -5.28 76.98
C ASP A 182 -7.31 -6.04 75.93
N ASP A 183 -8.31 -6.81 76.36
CA ASP A 183 -9.12 -7.64 75.43
C ASP A 183 -10.14 -6.80 74.64
N ASP A 184 -10.72 -5.75 75.24
CA ASP A 184 -11.67 -4.84 74.56
C ASP A 184 -10.97 -3.90 73.57
N PHE A 185 -9.72 -3.50 73.88
CA PHE A 185 -8.89 -2.66 73.00
C PHE A 185 -8.32 -3.46 71.82
N GLY A 186 -7.92 -4.72 72.06
CA GLY A 186 -7.54 -5.67 71.01
C GLY A 186 -8.69 -6.03 70.10
N ARG A 187 -9.89 -6.24 70.66
CA ARG A 187 -11.12 -6.55 69.92
C ARG A 187 -11.61 -5.38 69.07
N ARG A 188 -11.63 -4.13 69.60
CA ARG A 188 -11.91 -2.93 68.79
C ARG A 188 -10.90 -2.73 67.68
N ARG A 189 -9.60 -2.89 67.95
CA ARG A 189 -8.55 -2.74 66.93
C ARG A 189 -8.65 -3.84 65.86
N GLN A 190 -9.09 -5.03 66.23
CA GLN A 190 -9.36 -6.11 65.29
C GLN A 190 -10.63 -5.86 64.46
N GLU A 191 -11.72 -5.40 65.07
CA GLU A 191 -12.95 -4.98 64.38
C GLU A 191 -12.69 -3.82 63.42
N GLU A 192 -11.92 -2.81 63.83
CA GLU A 192 -11.49 -1.68 62.99
C GLU A 192 -10.59 -2.15 61.82
N SER A 193 -9.70 -3.11 62.06
CA SER A 193 -8.86 -3.70 61.01
C SER A 193 -9.64 -4.56 60.03
N GLU A 194 -10.65 -5.30 60.50
CA GLU A 194 -11.55 -6.09 59.66
C GLU A 194 -12.46 -5.19 58.82
N GLN A 195 -12.97 -4.11 59.42
CA GLN A 195 -13.74 -3.07 58.75
C GLN A 195 -12.90 -2.35 57.67
N ALA A 196 -11.63 -2.01 57.96
CA ALA A 196 -10.71 -1.41 57.00
C ALA A 196 -10.42 -2.34 55.79
N ARG A 197 -10.34 -3.66 56.02
CA ARG A 197 -10.22 -4.66 54.94
C ARG A 197 -11.49 -4.77 54.10
N GLY A 198 -12.67 -4.76 54.74
CA GLY A 198 -13.96 -4.70 54.05
C GLY A 198 -14.09 -3.45 53.19
N ASN A 199 -13.64 -2.30 53.69
CA ASN A 199 -13.60 -1.04 52.93
C ASN A 199 -12.66 -1.13 51.71
N SER A 200 -11.49 -1.75 51.86
CA SER A 200 -10.56 -1.96 50.74
C SER A 200 -11.15 -2.88 49.65
N LEU A 201 -11.87 -3.92 50.06
CA LEU A 201 -12.61 -4.79 49.14
C LEU A 201 -13.67 -3.99 48.37
N ARG A 202 -14.46 -3.19 49.10
CA ARG A 202 -15.51 -2.32 48.54
C ARG A 202 -14.95 -1.26 47.58
N ALA A 203 -13.77 -0.70 47.88
CA ALA A 203 -13.08 0.22 46.99
C ALA A 203 -12.71 -0.45 45.65
N LEU A 204 -12.22 -1.69 45.69
CA LEU A 204 -11.92 -2.48 44.49
C LEU A 204 -13.19 -2.86 43.70
N GLU A 205 -14.28 -3.17 44.39
CA GLU A 205 -15.59 -3.36 43.75
C GLU A 205 -16.04 -2.10 43.02
N LEU A 206 -15.88 -0.92 43.62
CA LEU A 206 -16.21 0.36 42.99
C LEU A 206 -15.38 0.62 41.73
N VAL A 207 -14.07 0.37 41.76
CA VAL A 207 -13.23 0.46 40.55
C VAL A 207 -13.72 -0.51 39.47
N THR A 208 -14.11 -1.72 39.85
CA THR A 208 -14.70 -2.71 38.94
C THR A 208 -16.04 -2.22 38.37
N ASN A 209 -16.88 -1.58 39.19
CA ASN A 209 -18.16 -1.01 38.76
C ASN A 209 -17.97 0.19 37.83
N PHE A 210 -16.96 1.04 38.07
CA PHE A 210 -16.61 2.13 37.15
C PHE A 210 -16.25 1.64 35.75
N LEU A 211 -15.56 0.50 35.66
CA LEU A 211 -15.21 -0.14 34.39
C LEU A 211 -16.41 -0.78 33.68
N HIS A 212 -17.45 -1.19 34.41
CA HIS A 212 -18.67 -1.80 33.82
C HIS A 212 -19.77 -0.79 33.50
N HIS A 213 -19.86 0.31 34.24
CA HIS A 213 -20.95 1.27 34.07
C HIS A 213 -20.80 2.06 32.76
N LYS A 214 -21.92 2.25 32.04
CA LYS A 214 -21.93 2.76 30.65
C LYS A 214 -21.25 4.13 30.47
N LYS A 215 -21.36 5.05 31.43
CA LYS A 215 -20.79 6.41 31.32
C LYS A 215 -19.32 6.48 31.74
N THR A 216 -19.01 5.93 32.91
CA THR A 216 -17.66 5.97 33.51
C THR A 216 -16.69 5.09 32.73
N SER A 217 -17.16 3.99 32.13
CA SER A 217 -16.34 3.18 31.22
C SER A 217 -15.93 3.97 29.97
N VAL A 218 -16.80 4.81 29.38
CA VAL A 218 -16.46 5.69 28.26
C VAL A 218 -15.38 6.69 28.67
N LEU A 219 -15.50 7.30 29.85
CA LEU A 219 -14.48 8.22 30.38
C LEU A 219 -13.13 7.52 30.59
N LEU A 220 -13.12 6.31 31.13
CA LEU A 220 -11.90 5.52 31.30
C LEU A 220 -11.31 5.05 29.95
N ARG A 221 -12.14 4.77 28.94
CA ARG A 221 -11.67 4.51 27.56
C ARG A 221 -11.03 5.75 26.93
N LEU A 222 -11.61 6.93 27.15
CA LEU A 222 -11.03 8.22 26.72
C LEU A 222 -9.67 8.46 27.39
N ALA A 223 -9.58 8.21 28.70
CA ALA A 223 -8.34 8.32 29.47
C ALA A 223 -7.28 7.36 28.92
N ARG A 224 -7.64 6.09 28.70
CA ARG A 224 -6.72 5.09 28.14
C ARG A 224 -6.12 5.49 26.80
N ARG A 225 -6.90 6.11 25.92
CA ARG A 225 -6.45 6.47 24.56
C ARG A 225 -5.68 7.78 24.49
N ASN A 226 -6.12 8.79 25.24
CA ASN A 226 -5.58 10.14 25.13
C ASN A 226 -4.60 10.50 26.25
N LEU A 227 -4.55 9.72 27.34
CA LEU A 227 -3.66 9.89 28.50
C LEU A 227 -2.86 8.59 28.72
N SER A 228 -2.17 8.11 27.69
CA SER A 228 -1.49 6.81 27.69
C SER A 228 -0.45 6.64 28.80
N GLU A 229 0.27 7.70 29.16
CA GLU A 229 1.25 7.67 30.26
C GLU A 229 0.56 7.45 31.62
N GLN A 230 -0.49 8.22 31.91
CA GLN A 230 -1.25 8.12 33.16
C GLN A 230 -1.98 6.78 33.26
N TRP A 231 -2.50 6.28 32.14
CA TRP A 231 -3.08 4.94 32.08
C TRP A 231 -2.03 3.85 32.30
N GLY A 232 -0.81 4.03 31.76
CA GLY A 232 0.32 3.15 32.00
C GLY A 232 0.65 3.03 33.50
N LEU A 233 0.67 4.16 34.21
CA LEU A 233 0.85 4.20 35.67
C LEU A 233 -0.28 3.48 36.41
N PHE A 234 -1.53 3.67 36.00
CA PHE A 234 -2.67 2.95 36.57
C PHE A 234 -2.53 1.43 36.41
N VAL A 235 -2.12 0.96 35.23
CA VAL A 235 -1.89 -0.48 34.97
C VAL A 235 -0.71 -1.01 35.80
N GLN A 236 0.36 -0.23 35.99
CA GLN A 236 1.48 -0.62 36.86
C GLN A 236 1.02 -0.79 38.32
N LYS A 237 0.20 0.13 38.82
CA LYS A 237 -0.40 0.04 40.17
C LYS A 237 -1.26 -1.22 40.34
N LEU A 238 -2.03 -1.57 39.32
CA LEU A 238 -2.82 -2.82 39.31
C LEU A 238 -1.95 -4.08 39.28
N LYS A 239 -0.84 -4.08 38.55
CA LYS A 239 0.12 -5.20 38.55
C LYS A 239 0.80 -5.34 39.92
N PHE A 240 1.13 -4.23 40.57
CA PHE A 240 1.67 -4.25 41.93
C PHE A 240 0.66 -4.85 42.92
N LEU A 241 -0.62 -4.46 42.82
CA LEU A 241 -1.71 -5.06 43.59
C LEU A 241 -1.87 -6.56 43.30
N GLU A 242 -1.72 -7.01 42.05
CA GLU A 242 -1.75 -8.43 41.68
C GLU A 242 -0.68 -9.26 42.41
N VAL A 243 0.53 -8.71 42.53
CA VAL A 243 1.64 -9.35 43.26
C VAL A 243 1.29 -9.51 44.74
N ILE A 244 0.68 -8.48 45.36
CA ILE A 244 0.24 -8.50 46.76
C ILE A 244 -0.85 -9.56 46.98
N ILE A 245 -1.81 -9.70 46.06
CA ILE A 245 -2.93 -10.66 46.18
C ILE A 245 -2.45 -12.12 46.02
N ARG A 246 -1.43 -12.36 45.18
CA ARG A 246 -0.90 -13.71 44.92
C ARG A 246 -0.01 -14.24 46.04
N ASP A 247 0.54 -13.35 46.87
CA ASP A 247 1.35 -13.73 48.02
C ASP A 247 0.44 -14.15 49.18
N THR A 248 0.34 -15.45 49.43
CA THR A 248 -0.54 -16.04 50.46
C THR A 248 -0.13 -15.69 51.90
N THR A 249 1.03 -15.06 52.09
CA THR A 249 1.49 -14.55 53.39
C THR A 249 0.89 -13.19 53.75
N LEU A 250 0.38 -12.45 52.75
CA LEU A 250 -0.31 -11.17 52.91
C LEU A 250 -1.81 -11.46 53.02
N GLY A 251 -2.43 -11.09 54.15
CA GLY A 251 -3.80 -11.45 54.52
C GLY A 251 -4.92 -10.84 53.66
N ALA A 252 -4.86 -10.97 52.34
CA ALA A 252 -5.93 -10.62 51.41
C ALA A 252 -7.13 -11.58 51.59
N PRO A 253 -8.37 -11.06 51.65
CA PRO A 253 -9.58 -11.89 51.76
C PRO A 253 -9.67 -12.93 50.63
N ARG A 254 -10.20 -14.14 50.88
CA ARG A 254 -10.31 -15.21 49.85
C ARG A 254 -11.11 -14.78 48.60
N GLU A 255 -12.04 -13.84 48.74
CA GLU A 255 -12.89 -13.29 47.66
C GLU A 255 -12.14 -12.33 46.73
N THR A 256 -10.93 -11.88 47.10
CA THR A 256 -10.14 -10.92 46.32
C THR A 256 -9.63 -11.47 44.99
N GLY A 257 -9.31 -12.77 44.94
CA GLY A 257 -8.85 -13.42 43.70
C GLY A 257 -9.91 -13.38 42.60
N GLU A 258 -11.18 -13.59 42.96
CA GLU A 258 -12.31 -13.54 42.03
C GLU A 258 -12.63 -12.10 41.61
N LEU A 259 -12.60 -11.14 42.54
CA LEU A 259 -12.78 -9.72 42.22
C LEU A 259 -11.65 -9.17 41.34
N PHE A 260 -10.40 -9.58 41.58
CA PHE A 260 -9.27 -9.18 40.74
C PHE A 260 -9.36 -9.85 39.36
N ALA A 261 -9.79 -11.11 39.27
CA ALA A 261 -10.09 -11.75 37.99
C ALA A 261 -11.22 -11.02 37.24
N ARG A 262 -12.27 -10.56 37.94
CA ARG A 262 -13.33 -9.72 37.37
C ARG A 262 -12.83 -8.35 36.94
N LEU A 263 -11.94 -7.72 37.70
CA LEU A 263 -11.32 -6.44 37.35
C LEU A 263 -10.41 -6.58 36.12
N ALA A 264 -9.56 -7.61 36.09
CA ALA A 264 -8.72 -7.95 34.96
C ALA A 264 -9.59 -8.26 33.73
N ALA A 265 -10.65 -9.04 33.91
CA ALA A 265 -11.66 -9.29 32.89
C ALA A 265 -12.40 -8.02 32.48
N ALA A 266 -12.65 -7.05 33.36
CA ALA A 266 -13.28 -5.77 33.03
C ALA A 266 -12.35 -4.87 32.20
N ILE A 267 -11.06 -4.85 32.52
CA ILE A 267 -10.03 -4.12 31.76
C ILE A 267 -9.85 -4.76 30.38
N GLN A 268 -9.83 -6.10 30.34
CA GLN A 268 -9.85 -6.88 29.10
C GLN A 268 -11.16 -6.71 28.33
N GLN A 269 -12.31 -6.70 28.98
CA GLN A 269 -13.60 -6.43 28.36
C GLN A 269 -13.67 -5.01 27.84
N GLY A 270 -13.06 -4.03 28.51
CA GLY A 270 -12.89 -2.67 27.97
C GLY A 270 -12.01 -2.63 26.72
N LEU A 271 -11.05 -3.55 26.58
CA LEU A 271 -10.31 -3.78 25.31
C LEU A 271 -11.21 -4.46 24.26
N VAL A 272 -12.00 -5.46 24.65
CA VAL A 272 -12.95 -6.17 23.78
C VAL A 272 -14.12 -5.28 23.35
N GLN A 273 -14.56 -4.33 24.18
CA GLN A 273 -15.64 -3.41 23.87
C GLN A 273 -15.18 -2.32 22.90
N GLU A 274 -13.87 -1.98 22.87
CA GLU A 274 -13.30 -1.22 21.75
C GLU A 274 -13.32 -2.04 20.44
N GLN A 275 -13.09 -3.35 20.52
CA GLN A 275 -13.29 -4.26 19.37
C GLN A 275 -14.78 -4.46 19.04
N SER A 276 -15.68 -4.37 20.02
CA SER A 276 -17.13 -4.47 19.85
C SER A 276 -17.70 -3.19 19.27
N ASN A 277 -17.16 -2.01 19.62
CA ASN A 277 -17.49 -0.76 18.93
C ASN A 277 -17.06 -0.81 17.46
N ARG A 278 -15.94 -1.50 17.12
CA ARG A 278 -15.70 -1.87 15.72
C ARG A 278 -16.84 -2.74 15.20
N ARG A 279 -17.25 -3.79 15.92
CA ARG A 279 -18.36 -4.68 15.51
C ARG A 279 -19.73 -4.01 15.40
N VAL A 280 -20.09 -3.00 16.19
CA VAL A 280 -21.39 -2.28 16.10
C VAL A 280 -21.40 -1.34 14.90
N VAL A 281 -20.29 -0.64 14.69
CA VAL A 281 -20.07 0.19 13.49
C VAL A 281 -20.03 -0.66 12.23
N TYR A 282 -19.45 -1.86 12.33
CA TYR A 282 -19.55 -2.88 11.30
C TYR A 282 -20.94 -3.52 11.25
N LYS A 283 -21.71 -3.66 12.33
CA LYS A 283 -23.06 -4.28 12.35
C LYS A 283 -24.03 -3.49 11.50
N VAL A 284 -23.89 -2.16 11.46
CA VAL A 284 -24.61 -1.28 10.52
C VAL A 284 -24.24 -1.58 9.05
N LEU A 285 -23.04 -2.08 8.78
CA LEU A 285 -22.55 -2.57 7.47
C LEU A 285 -22.72 -4.10 7.26
N LEU A 286 -22.95 -4.88 8.33
CA LEU A 286 -22.74 -6.35 8.43
C LEU A 286 -23.90 -7.12 9.09
N ASP A 287 -25.09 -6.57 9.34
CA ASP A 287 -26.28 -7.42 9.58
C ASP A 287 -26.61 -8.33 8.36
N THR A 288 -25.79 -8.24 7.31
CA THR A 288 -25.68 -9.14 6.17
C THR A 288 -24.52 -10.18 6.22
N ASN A 289 -23.51 -10.05 7.06
CA ASN A 289 -22.28 -10.85 6.99
C ASN A 289 -22.22 -12.07 7.92
N THR A 290 -23.35 -12.47 8.51
CA THR A 290 -23.44 -13.66 9.39
C THR A 290 -23.40 -15.01 8.64
N SER A 291 -22.97 -15.06 7.38
CA SER A 291 -22.88 -16.30 6.59
C SER A 291 -21.53 -16.47 5.86
N MET A 292 -20.43 -16.19 6.55
CA MET A 292 -19.09 -16.58 6.05
C MET A 292 -18.67 -18.00 6.45
N SER A 293 -19.49 -18.73 7.22
CA SER A 293 -19.19 -20.09 7.70
C SER A 293 -20.01 -21.18 7.00
N VAL A 294 -19.71 -21.51 5.74
CA VAL A 294 -19.98 -22.86 5.19
C VAL A 294 -18.95 -23.15 4.11
N PHE A 295 -17.84 -23.81 4.43
CA PHE A 295 -16.90 -24.33 3.44
C PHE A 295 -17.59 -25.47 2.67
N GLY A 296 -17.99 -25.20 1.44
CA GLY A 296 -18.61 -26.18 0.56
C GLY A 296 -19.03 -25.53 -0.76
N ASN A 297 -18.36 -25.94 -1.83
CA ASN A 297 -18.66 -25.70 -3.25
C ASN A 297 -18.06 -24.44 -3.89
N TYR A 298 -16.93 -24.67 -4.56
CA TYR A 298 -16.35 -23.98 -5.72
C TYR A 298 -16.65 -22.47 -5.87
N TRP A 299 -15.76 -21.67 -5.27
CA TRP A 299 -15.35 -20.26 -5.41
C TRP A 299 -15.89 -19.35 -6.55
N GLY A 300 -17.17 -19.45 -6.91
CA GLY A 300 -17.87 -18.46 -7.73
C GLY A 300 -18.18 -17.18 -6.93
N THR A 301 -18.00 -16.01 -7.57
CA THR A 301 -18.51 -14.64 -7.32
C THR A 301 -18.56 -14.03 -5.91
N GLY A 302 -18.48 -14.76 -4.79
CA GLY A 302 -18.79 -14.23 -3.45
C GLY A 302 -17.71 -14.31 -2.40
N ARG A 303 -16.64 -15.10 -2.59
CA ARG A 303 -15.61 -15.34 -1.54
C ARG A 303 -14.18 -14.91 -1.88
N THR A 304 -13.87 -14.65 -3.15
CA THR A 304 -12.58 -14.06 -3.59
C THR A 304 -12.68 -12.56 -3.88
N ALA A 305 -13.89 -12.00 -3.82
CA ALA A 305 -14.21 -10.60 -4.10
C ALA A 305 -13.39 -9.55 -3.31
N PRO A 306 -13.12 -9.71 -2.00
CA PRO A 306 -12.38 -8.69 -1.25
C PRO A 306 -10.91 -8.61 -1.67
N TRP A 307 -10.33 -9.67 -2.19
CA TRP A 307 -8.88 -9.76 -2.45
C TRP A 307 -8.47 -9.33 -3.87
N LEU A 308 -9.45 -8.91 -4.70
CA LEU A 308 -9.21 -8.39 -6.04
C LEU A 308 -8.09 -7.33 -6.14
N PRO A 309 -7.90 -6.41 -5.17
CA PRO A 309 -6.84 -5.43 -5.26
C PRO A 309 -5.43 -6.05 -5.29
N PHE A 310 -5.22 -7.23 -4.67
CA PHE A 310 -3.95 -7.95 -4.79
C PHE A 310 -3.70 -8.41 -6.22
N ASP A 311 -4.70 -8.99 -6.88
CA ASP A 311 -4.56 -9.42 -8.27
C ASP A 311 -4.25 -8.22 -9.18
N ILE A 312 -5.03 -7.14 -9.07
CA ILE A 312 -4.82 -5.93 -9.88
C ILE A 312 -3.43 -5.32 -9.63
N PHE A 313 -3.00 -5.25 -8.38
CA PHE A 313 -1.68 -4.72 -8.02
C PHE A 313 -0.53 -5.56 -8.60
N MET A 314 -0.61 -6.89 -8.49
CA MET A 314 0.43 -7.78 -9.05
C MET A 314 0.52 -7.67 -10.57
N GLU A 315 -0.63 -7.54 -11.24
CA GLU A 315 -0.66 -7.31 -12.69
C GLU A 315 -0.09 -5.96 -13.10
N ASP A 316 -0.43 -4.90 -12.36
CA ASP A 316 0.09 -3.56 -12.60
C ASP A 316 1.62 -3.48 -12.39
N ALA A 317 2.11 -4.15 -11.35
CA ALA A 317 3.53 -4.20 -11.03
C ALA A 317 4.37 -4.86 -12.14
N LEU A 318 3.82 -5.86 -12.85
CA LEU A 318 4.50 -6.50 -13.97
C LEU A 318 4.44 -5.71 -15.28
N GLU A 319 3.35 -4.99 -15.54
CA GLU A 319 3.29 -4.11 -16.71
C GLU A 319 4.42 -3.06 -16.66
N GLY A 320 4.91 -2.75 -15.45
CA GLY A 320 6.20 -2.10 -15.25
C GLY A 320 6.25 -0.69 -15.84
N ARG A 321 5.10 -0.05 -16.09
CA ARG A 321 4.97 1.23 -16.82
C ARG A 321 5.13 2.46 -15.93
N ARG A 322 5.16 2.33 -14.60
CA ARG A 322 5.54 3.38 -13.65
C ARG A 322 6.85 3.06 -12.96
N VAL A 323 7.67 4.07 -12.66
CA VAL A 323 8.84 3.91 -11.77
C VAL A 323 8.31 4.10 -10.34
N PRO A 324 8.22 3.02 -9.53
CA PRO A 324 7.69 3.15 -8.19
C PRO A 324 8.68 3.93 -7.31
N ALA A 325 8.16 4.79 -6.42
CA ALA A 325 8.97 5.60 -5.51
C ALA A 325 9.41 4.83 -4.24
N SER A 326 8.97 3.58 -4.10
CA SER A 326 9.24 2.63 -3.02
C SER A 326 9.37 1.24 -3.63
N SER A 327 9.96 0.28 -2.90
CA SER A 327 9.99 -1.10 -3.36
C SER A 327 8.57 -1.67 -3.50
N THR A 328 8.36 -2.62 -4.42
CA THR A 328 7.05 -3.28 -4.57
C THR A 328 6.66 -4.04 -3.31
N ALA A 329 7.64 -4.55 -2.54
CA ALA A 329 7.40 -5.22 -1.26
C ALA A 329 6.82 -4.27 -0.20
N GLU A 330 7.33 -3.04 -0.09
CA GLU A 330 6.78 -2.01 0.81
C GLU A 330 5.36 -1.61 0.40
N ALA A 331 5.14 -1.34 -0.89
CA ALA A 331 3.82 -0.99 -1.40
C ALA A 331 2.80 -2.12 -1.17
N LEU A 332 3.22 -3.38 -1.34
CA LEU A 332 2.40 -4.55 -1.05
C LEU A 332 2.14 -4.71 0.44
N ALA A 333 3.12 -4.44 1.31
CA ALA A 333 2.94 -4.46 2.77
C ALA A 333 1.90 -3.42 3.22
N ASP A 334 1.94 -2.21 2.66
CA ASP A 334 0.94 -1.17 2.93
C ASP A 334 -0.44 -1.56 2.37
N LEU A 335 -0.50 -2.19 1.18
CA LEU A 335 -1.73 -2.75 0.61
C LEU A 335 -2.35 -3.81 1.53
N ILE A 336 -1.55 -4.76 2.03
CA ILE A 336 -1.98 -5.80 2.98
C ILE A 336 -2.63 -5.17 4.22
N LYS A 337 -1.98 -4.14 4.79
CA LYS A 337 -2.48 -3.42 5.97
C LYS A 337 -3.80 -2.71 5.65
N SER A 338 -3.84 -1.95 4.54
CA SER A 338 -5.02 -1.19 4.12
C SER A 338 -6.23 -2.10 3.87
N LEU A 339 -6.07 -3.21 3.15
CA LEU A 339 -7.16 -4.14 2.87
C LEU A 339 -7.68 -4.81 4.14
N ARG A 340 -6.77 -5.30 5.00
CA ARG A 340 -7.17 -5.86 6.31
C ARG A 340 -8.03 -4.88 7.10
N ALA A 341 -7.57 -3.62 7.19
CA ALA A 341 -8.24 -2.64 8.03
C ALA A 341 -9.61 -2.26 7.47
N VAL A 342 -9.73 -2.00 6.17
CA VAL A 342 -11.00 -1.61 5.55
C VAL A 342 -12.01 -2.76 5.55
N GLN A 343 -11.55 -3.99 5.27
CA GLN A 343 -12.42 -5.16 5.18
C GLN A 343 -12.74 -5.80 6.53
N GLY A 344 -12.01 -5.44 7.59
CA GLY A 344 -12.19 -6.03 8.92
C GLY A 344 -11.85 -7.52 8.98
N ALA A 345 -10.97 -7.98 8.08
CA ALA A 345 -10.64 -9.39 7.91
C ALA A 345 -9.56 -9.86 8.89
N SER A 346 -9.54 -11.18 9.18
CA SER A 346 -8.48 -11.77 10.00
C SER A 346 -7.14 -11.76 9.25
N TRP A 347 -6.01 -11.83 9.97
CA TRP A 347 -4.69 -11.91 9.32
C TRP A 347 -4.60 -13.18 8.45
N HIS A 348 -5.27 -14.25 8.87
CA HIS A 348 -5.31 -15.51 8.15
C HIS A 348 -5.94 -15.34 6.76
N ASP A 349 -7.10 -14.70 6.68
CA ASP A 349 -7.82 -14.52 5.41
C ASP A 349 -7.05 -13.61 4.46
N VAL A 350 -6.39 -12.58 5.00
CA VAL A 350 -5.58 -11.65 4.21
C VAL A 350 -4.36 -12.36 3.61
N PHE A 351 -3.61 -13.13 4.40
CA PHE A 351 -2.47 -13.89 3.89
C PHE A 351 -2.90 -14.99 2.92
N LEU A 352 -4.01 -15.69 3.20
CA LEU A 352 -4.55 -16.69 2.27
C LEU A 352 -4.97 -16.06 0.94
N GLY A 353 -5.66 -14.91 0.99
CA GLY A 353 -6.03 -14.12 -0.19
C GLY A 353 -4.82 -13.67 -1.01
N LEU A 354 -3.74 -13.26 -0.33
CA LEU A 354 -2.47 -12.89 -0.95
C LEU A 354 -1.80 -14.07 -1.68
N TRP A 355 -1.72 -15.24 -1.05
CA TRP A 355 -1.16 -16.45 -1.67
C TRP A 355 -1.97 -16.90 -2.89
N ILE A 356 -3.30 -16.87 -2.78
CA ILE A 356 -4.19 -17.21 -3.90
C ILE A 356 -4.02 -16.24 -5.06
N ALA A 357 -3.93 -14.93 -4.80
CA ALA A 357 -3.68 -13.92 -5.83
C ALA A 357 -2.33 -14.17 -6.54
N GLY A 358 -1.26 -14.42 -5.78
CA GLY A 358 0.06 -14.73 -6.33
C GLY A 358 0.11 -16.01 -7.17
N LEU A 359 -0.55 -17.08 -6.71
CA LEU A 359 -0.65 -18.33 -7.49
C LEU A 359 -1.46 -18.16 -8.77
N ARG A 360 -2.59 -17.43 -8.71
CA ARG A 360 -3.36 -17.10 -9.92
C ARG A 360 -2.55 -16.28 -10.90
N HIS A 361 -1.78 -15.31 -10.41
CA HIS A 361 -0.90 -14.49 -11.22
C HIS A 361 0.13 -15.33 -12.00
N VAL A 362 0.76 -16.31 -11.33
CA VAL A 362 1.68 -17.26 -11.98
C VAL A 362 0.95 -18.17 -13.00
N ASN A 363 -0.26 -18.65 -12.68
CA ASN A 363 -0.97 -19.64 -13.49
C ASN A 363 -1.80 -19.07 -14.67
N ARG A 364 -1.92 -17.74 -14.81
CA ARG A 364 -2.67 -17.14 -15.93
C ARG A 364 -2.00 -17.42 -17.28
N GLU A 365 -2.76 -17.94 -18.24
CA GLU A 365 -2.31 -18.19 -19.63
C GLU A 365 -2.22 -16.87 -20.40
N ARG A 366 -1.05 -16.56 -20.98
CA ARG A 366 -0.77 -15.21 -21.54
C ARG A 366 0.11 -15.17 -22.78
N GLU A 367 0.25 -16.28 -23.48
CA GLU A 367 1.09 -16.37 -24.69
C GLU A 367 0.74 -15.31 -25.75
N HIS A 368 -0.53 -14.87 -25.81
CA HIS A 368 -0.97 -13.84 -26.76
C HIS A 368 -0.70 -12.40 -26.32
N VAL A 369 -0.52 -12.12 -25.02
CA VAL A 369 -0.45 -10.75 -24.44
C VAL A 369 0.98 -10.36 -24.04
N GLU A 370 1.79 -11.30 -23.56
CA GLU A 370 3.15 -11.04 -23.07
C GLU A 370 4.24 -11.24 -24.15
N GLY A 371 3.82 -11.61 -25.36
CA GLY A 371 4.75 -11.94 -26.44
C GLY A 371 5.36 -13.34 -26.30
N PRO A 372 6.42 -13.66 -27.05
CA PRO A 372 6.94 -15.03 -27.23
C PRO A 372 7.85 -15.50 -26.11
N ARG A 373 8.27 -14.58 -25.22
CA ARG A 373 9.00 -14.88 -23.99
C ARG A 373 8.12 -14.43 -22.84
N PRO A 374 7.19 -15.28 -22.36
CA PRO A 374 6.29 -14.92 -21.27
C PRO A 374 7.08 -14.61 -20.00
N HIS A 375 6.63 -13.64 -19.21
CA HIS A 375 7.33 -13.12 -18.03
C HIS A 375 7.22 -14.05 -16.81
N VAL A 376 7.39 -15.36 -17.02
CA VAL A 376 7.15 -16.38 -16.00
C VAL A 376 8.11 -16.21 -14.82
N GLU A 377 9.37 -15.85 -15.06
CA GLU A 377 10.34 -15.67 -13.98
C GLU A 377 10.04 -14.42 -13.14
N SER A 378 9.59 -13.34 -13.79
CA SER A 378 9.13 -12.13 -13.10
C SER A 378 7.87 -12.39 -12.24
N ARG A 379 6.92 -13.19 -12.75
CA ARG A 379 5.75 -13.65 -11.98
C ARG A 379 6.14 -14.52 -10.78
N LEU A 380 7.10 -15.42 -10.97
CA LEU A 380 7.64 -16.25 -9.89
C LEU A 380 8.37 -15.37 -8.86
N CYS A 381 9.12 -14.35 -9.27
CA CYS A 381 9.73 -13.36 -8.37
C CYS A 381 8.68 -12.65 -7.50
N MET A 382 7.53 -12.25 -8.06
CA MET A 382 6.43 -11.66 -7.29
C MET A 382 5.94 -12.61 -6.19
N LEU A 383 5.61 -13.86 -6.54
CA LEU A 383 5.07 -14.84 -5.61
C LEU A 383 6.10 -15.34 -4.58
N LEU A 384 7.33 -15.61 -5.04
CA LEU A 384 8.34 -16.33 -4.27
C LEU A 384 9.34 -15.42 -3.58
N SER A 385 9.45 -14.14 -3.97
CA SER A 385 10.38 -13.21 -3.32
C SER A 385 9.65 -12.02 -2.71
N ILE A 386 8.84 -11.30 -3.50
CA ILE A 386 8.19 -10.06 -3.06
C ILE A 386 7.09 -10.31 -2.02
N VAL A 387 6.22 -11.30 -2.23
CA VAL A 387 5.15 -11.66 -1.27
C VAL A 387 5.73 -12.07 0.10
N PRO A 388 6.75 -12.96 0.20
CA PRO A 388 7.43 -13.23 1.47
C PRO A 388 8.04 -11.99 2.12
N LEU A 389 8.74 -11.13 1.36
CA LEU A 389 9.34 -9.89 1.88
C LEU A 389 8.28 -8.92 2.43
N ALA A 390 7.17 -8.73 1.72
CA ALA A 390 6.07 -7.90 2.18
C ALA A 390 5.42 -8.48 3.44
N SER A 391 5.27 -9.81 3.51
CA SER A 391 4.74 -10.50 4.69
C SER A 391 5.66 -10.38 5.90
N ALA A 392 6.99 -10.47 5.70
CA ALA A 392 8.00 -10.26 6.73
C ALA A 392 7.87 -8.86 7.36
N ALA A 393 7.83 -7.81 6.52
CA ALA A 393 7.68 -6.43 6.97
C ALA A 393 6.39 -6.20 7.79
N VAL A 394 5.31 -6.91 7.44
CA VAL A 394 4.06 -6.87 8.21
C VAL A 394 4.18 -7.63 9.53
N ILE A 395 4.88 -8.77 9.59
CA ILE A 395 5.06 -9.55 10.82
C ILE A 395 6.00 -8.82 11.81
N GLU A 396 7.15 -8.31 11.34
CA GLU A 396 8.15 -7.62 12.16
C GLU A 396 7.63 -6.33 12.81
N GLU A 397 6.72 -5.59 12.15
CA GLU A 397 6.11 -4.39 12.74
C GLU A 397 5.33 -4.71 14.03
N GLU A 398 4.79 -5.94 14.17
CA GLU A 398 4.17 -6.40 15.42
C GLU A 398 5.20 -6.63 16.52
N GLU A 399 6.27 -7.36 16.21
CA GLU A 399 7.33 -7.73 17.15
C GLU A 399 8.02 -6.49 17.73
N ASN A 400 8.30 -5.47 16.88
CA ASN A 400 8.87 -4.20 17.30
C ASN A 400 7.91 -3.33 18.15
N SER A 401 6.60 -3.43 17.90
CA SER A 401 5.57 -2.68 18.65
C SER A 401 5.29 -3.27 20.03
N GLN A 402 5.56 -4.57 20.21
CA GLN A 402 5.46 -5.26 21.50
C GLN A 402 6.60 -4.86 22.46
N GLN A 403 7.76 -4.49 21.93
CA GLN A 403 8.94 -4.12 22.71
C GLN A 403 8.79 -2.81 23.51
N TYR A 404 7.89 -1.92 23.08
CA TYR A 404 7.57 -0.64 23.78
C TYR A 404 6.28 -0.67 24.59
N ASN A 405 5.47 -1.74 24.52
CA ASN A 405 4.17 -1.83 25.20
C ASN A 405 4.08 -3.10 26.05
N ILE A 406 4.51 -3.00 27.30
CA ILE A 406 4.58 -4.09 28.31
C ILE A 406 3.18 -4.56 28.80
N SER A 407 2.11 -4.44 27.99
CA SER A 407 0.74 -4.71 28.45
C SER A 407 -0.21 -5.33 27.42
N ARG A 408 0.28 -6.03 26.40
CA ARG A 408 -0.58 -6.86 25.53
C ARG A 408 -0.28 -8.34 25.76
N VAL A 409 -0.75 -8.86 26.90
CA VAL A 409 -0.77 -10.30 27.17
C VAL A 409 -2.11 -10.85 26.65
N ASP A 410 -1.99 -11.54 25.52
CA ASP A 410 -2.77 -12.62 24.91
C ASP A 410 -4.31 -12.63 24.72
N ASP A 411 -4.61 -13.24 23.56
CA ASP A 411 -5.79 -13.98 23.09
C ASP A 411 -7.05 -13.26 22.59
N SER A 412 -7.07 -13.01 21.27
CA SER A 412 -8.21 -13.39 20.41
C SER A 412 -7.90 -13.47 18.90
N GLU A 413 -6.72 -13.01 18.46
CA GLU A 413 -6.20 -13.29 17.12
C GLU A 413 -4.86 -14.00 17.27
N ARG A 414 -4.73 -15.22 16.75
CA ARG A 414 -3.41 -15.85 16.53
C ARG A 414 -2.47 -14.78 15.96
N GLY A 415 -1.36 -14.47 16.64
CA GLY A 415 -0.43 -13.40 16.23
C GLY A 415 -0.08 -13.49 14.73
N ARG A 416 0.35 -12.38 14.08
CA ARG A 416 0.50 -12.32 12.61
C ARG A 416 1.24 -13.53 12.04
N ARG A 417 2.28 -13.98 12.74
CA ARG A 417 3.07 -15.18 12.42
C ARG A 417 2.25 -16.48 12.45
N ALA A 418 1.44 -16.69 13.47
CA ALA A 418 0.59 -17.87 13.57
C ALA A 418 -0.55 -17.87 12.53
N ALA A 419 -1.10 -16.69 12.22
CA ALA A 419 -2.07 -16.54 11.12
C ALA A 419 -1.46 -16.83 9.74
N PHE A 420 -0.22 -16.35 9.52
CA PHE A 420 0.58 -16.66 8.33
C PHE A 420 0.82 -18.16 8.17
N VAL A 421 1.30 -18.84 9.22
CA VAL A 421 1.47 -20.31 9.25
C VAL A 421 0.16 -21.03 8.91
N SER A 422 -0.94 -20.63 9.57
CA SER A 422 -2.25 -21.23 9.35
C SER A 422 -2.73 -21.05 7.90
N SER A 423 -2.42 -19.92 7.24
CA SER A 423 -2.78 -19.68 5.83
C SER A 423 -2.10 -20.67 4.88
N LEU A 424 -0.81 -20.96 5.10
CA LEU A 424 -0.03 -21.91 4.31
C LEU A 424 -0.42 -23.38 4.55
N GLN A 425 -0.91 -23.69 5.76
CA GLN A 425 -1.48 -25.00 6.06
C GLN A 425 -2.76 -25.25 5.25
N VAL A 426 -3.68 -24.28 5.22
CA VAL A 426 -4.94 -24.35 4.46
C VAL A 426 -4.70 -24.30 2.96
N LEU A 427 -3.64 -23.61 2.49
CA LEU A 427 -3.29 -23.51 1.08
C LEU A 427 -3.18 -24.88 0.38
N GLY A 428 -2.81 -25.94 1.11
CA GLY A 428 -2.75 -27.32 0.59
C GLY A 428 -4.08 -27.85 0.03
N GLN A 429 -5.21 -27.28 0.42
CA GLN A 429 -6.54 -27.65 -0.07
C GLN A 429 -6.83 -27.15 -1.49
N PHE A 430 -5.96 -26.31 -2.07
CA PHE A 430 -6.14 -25.68 -3.38
C PHE A 430 -5.26 -26.32 -4.45
N GLU A 431 -5.32 -27.65 -4.60
CA GLU A 431 -4.45 -28.42 -5.50
C GLU A 431 -4.43 -27.90 -6.95
N GLY A 432 -5.58 -27.45 -7.47
CA GLY A 432 -5.68 -26.88 -8.82
C GLY A 432 -4.89 -25.58 -9.04
N LEU A 433 -4.55 -24.84 -7.99
CA LEU A 433 -3.68 -23.65 -8.06
C LEU A 433 -2.21 -23.95 -7.81
N LEU A 434 -1.89 -25.14 -7.27
CA LEU A 434 -0.54 -25.47 -6.83
C LEU A 434 0.32 -26.15 -7.90
N CYS A 435 -0.21 -26.33 -9.11
CA CYS A 435 0.54 -26.87 -10.24
C CYS A 435 1.72 -25.93 -10.60
N PRO A 436 2.99 -26.39 -10.53
CA PRO A 436 4.12 -25.54 -10.87
C PRO A 436 4.25 -25.36 -12.39
N PRO A 437 4.61 -24.16 -12.88
CA PRO A 437 4.98 -23.97 -14.28
C PRO A 437 6.24 -24.78 -14.62
N PRO A 438 6.47 -25.15 -15.91
CA PRO A 438 7.58 -26.03 -16.30
C PRO A 438 8.95 -25.61 -15.76
N ILE A 439 9.20 -24.29 -15.69
CA ILE A 439 10.46 -23.72 -15.20
C ILE A 439 10.67 -23.88 -13.68
N ALA A 440 9.59 -24.03 -12.93
CA ALA A 440 9.61 -24.19 -11.47
C ALA A 440 9.54 -25.67 -11.03
N VAL A 441 9.23 -26.61 -11.94
CA VAL A 441 9.14 -28.05 -11.64
C VAL A 441 10.41 -28.58 -10.96
N PRO A 442 11.64 -28.30 -11.45
CA PRO A 442 12.85 -28.81 -10.81
C PRO A 442 13.01 -28.31 -9.37
N ALA A 443 12.74 -27.02 -9.12
CA ALA A 443 12.83 -26.41 -7.80
C ALA A 443 11.75 -26.93 -6.84
N ALA A 444 10.52 -27.13 -7.33
CA ALA A 444 9.43 -27.71 -6.55
C ALA A 444 9.73 -29.17 -6.16
N ASN A 445 10.29 -29.96 -7.08
CA ASN A 445 10.73 -31.33 -6.81
C ASN A 445 11.86 -31.35 -5.76
N GLN A 446 12.82 -30.42 -5.86
CA GLN A 446 13.90 -30.29 -4.88
C GLN A 446 13.38 -29.96 -3.47
N ALA A 447 12.44 -29.01 -3.37
CA ALA A 447 11.80 -28.68 -2.09
C ALA A 447 11.04 -29.89 -1.48
N ALA A 448 10.31 -30.65 -2.30
CA ALA A 448 9.63 -31.86 -1.86
C ALA A 448 10.61 -32.95 -1.38
N MET A 449 11.73 -33.14 -2.09
CA MET A 449 12.79 -34.06 -1.67
C MET A 449 13.41 -33.65 -0.34
N LYS A 450 13.73 -32.36 -0.14
CA LYS A 450 14.26 -31.83 1.13
C LYS A 450 13.32 -32.12 2.31
N ALA A 451 12.03 -31.86 2.13
CA ALA A 451 11.01 -32.18 3.14
C ALA A 451 10.97 -33.68 3.45
N SER A 452 10.98 -34.55 2.44
CA SER A 452 10.95 -36.01 2.62
C SER A 452 12.19 -36.54 3.34
N ALA A 453 13.38 -35.98 3.05
CA ALA A 453 14.63 -36.37 3.70
C ALA A 453 14.68 -35.94 5.18
N PHE A 454 14.15 -34.75 5.50
CA PHE A 454 14.02 -34.27 6.87
C PHE A 454 13.11 -35.19 7.70
N VAL A 455 11.95 -35.57 7.16
CA VAL A 455 11.02 -36.51 7.81
C VAL A 455 11.65 -37.90 7.99
N ALA A 456 12.47 -38.34 7.04
CA ALA A 456 13.20 -39.61 7.12
C ALA A 456 14.42 -39.56 8.06
N GLY A 457 14.74 -38.42 8.69
CA GLY A 457 15.90 -38.26 9.57
C GLY A 457 17.25 -38.36 8.83
N ILE A 458 17.24 -38.26 7.49
CA ILE A 458 18.46 -38.31 6.68
C ILE A 458 19.10 -36.93 6.74
N LYS A 459 20.33 -36.85 7.24
CA LYS A 459 21.14 -35.63 7.16
C LYS A 459 21.49 -35.37 5.70
N THR A 460 20.65 -34.63 4.98
CA THR A 460 20.97 -34.02 3.69
C THR A 460 22.04 -32.95 3.90
N THR A 461 23.27 -33.40 4.09
CA THR A 461 24.45 -32.52 4.28
C THR A 461 24.97 -31.97 2.96
N ARG A 462 24.31 -32.26 1.84
CA ARG A 462 24.64 -31.70 0.52
C ARG A 462 23.36 -31.39 -0.24
N ASP A 463 23.30 -30.16 -0.77
CA ASP A 463 22.36 -29.74 -1.81
C ASP A 463 22.55 -30.64 -3.04
N GLY A 464 21.88 -31.80 -3.04
CA GLY A 464 21.85 -32.69 -4.19
C GLY A 464 21.17 -31.99 -5.36
N TYR A 465 21.96 -31.67 -6.39
CA TYR A 465 21.45 -31.11 -7.64
C TYR A 465 20.82 -32.24 -8.47
N VAL A 466 19.52 -32.13 -8.75
CA VAL A 466 18.89 -32.96 -9.79
C VAL A 466 18.97 -32.19 -11.10
N PRO A 467 19.69 -32.71 -12.12
CA PRO A 467 19.76 -32.05 -13.42
C PRO A 467 18.36 -31.90 -14.03
N ALA A 468 18.13 -30.78 -14.70
CA ALA A 468 16.86 -30.43 -15.35
C ALA A 468 16.38 -31.49 -16.36
N ASP A 469 17.26 -32.37 -16.82
CA ASP A 469 17.01 -33.36 -17.87
C ASP A 469 16.38 -34.68 -17.37
N GLY A 470 16.13 -34.86 -16.07
CA GLY A 470 15.78 -36.18 -15.51
C GLY A 470 14.29 -36.51 -15.27
N SER A 471 13.40 -35.53 -15.06
CA SER A 471 11.97 -35.82 -14.80
C SER A 471 11.08 -34.66 -15.18
N THR A 472 10.35 -34.80 -16.29
CA THR A 472 9.27 -33.89 -16.70
C THR A 472 8.01 -34.03 -15.84
N LYS A 473 7.96 -34.98 -14.90
CA LYS A 473 6.84 -35.17 -13.97
C LYS A 473 7.08 -34.40 -12.67
N ALA A 474 6.14 -33.53 -12.33
CA ALA A 474 6.12 -32.81 -11.06
C ALA A 474 5.72 -33.76 -9.92
N VAL A 475 6.65 -34.03 -9.01
CA VAL A 475 6.43 -34.76 -7.74
C VAL A 475 6.14 -33.76 -6.62
N GLY A 476 6.82 -32.61 -6.63
CA GLY A 476 6.54 -31.46 -5.78
C GLY A 476 5.60 -30.46 -6.46
N ASN A 477 4.94 -29.64 -5.65
CA ASN A 477 4.01 -28.59 -6.08
C ASN A 477 4.46 -27.21 -5.57
N MET A 478 3.76 -26.13 -5.97
CA MET A 478 4.12 -24.76 -5.58
C MET A 478 4.11 -24.53 -4.07
N ARG A 479 3.30 -25.28 -3.28
CA ARG A 479 3.28 -25.17 -1.82
C ARG A 479 4.59 -25.65 -1.21
N HIS A 480 5.21 -26.69 -1.77
CA HIS A 480 6.53 -27.15 -1.32
C HIS A 480 7.57 -26.03 -1.48
N LEU A 481 7.59 -25.40 -2.66
CA LEU A 481 8.51 -24.32 -2.98
C LEU A 481 8.29 -23.07 -2.12
N ILE A 482 7.04 -22.65 -1.92
CA ILE A 482 6.70 -21.49 -1.07
C ILE A 482 7.17 -21.72 0.38
N VAL A 483 6.90 -22.91 0.94
CA VAL A 483 7.30 -23.24 2.31
C VAL A 483 8.82 -23.28 2.46
N GLU A 484 9.55 -23.90 1.53
CA GLU A 484 11.02 -23.92 1.53
C GLU A 484 11.60 -22.50 1.56
N ILE A 485 11.04 -21.60 0.75
CA ILE A 485 11.50 -20.22 0.70
C ILE A 485 11.19 -19.49 2.01
N CYS A 486 10.00 -19.69 2.58
CA CYS A 486 9.64 -19.09 3.87
C CYS A 486 10.54 -19.60 5.00
N ILE A 487 10.98 -20.87 4.97
CA ILE A 487 11.98 -21.40 5.90
C ILE A 487 13.33 -20.73 5.69
N SER A 488 13.79 -20.62 4.43
CA SER A 488 15.09 -19.99 4.12
C SER A 488 15.19 -18.52 4.55
N ARG A 489 14.05 -17.82 4.61
CA ARG A 489 13.93 -16.42 5.06
C ARG A 489 13.65 -16.27 6.56
N GLY A 490 13.60 -17.37 7.32
CA GLY A 490 13.31 -17.35 8.76
C GLY A 490 11.86 -16.98 9.12
N LEU A 491 10.93 -17.01 8.14
CA LEU A 491 9.49 -16.79 8.38
C LEU A 491 8.81 -18.04 8.93
N LEU A 492 9.32 -19.22 8.56
CA LEU A 492 8.90 -20.53 9.07
C LEU A 492 10.08 -21.27 9.70
N ASP A 493 9.75 -22.19 10.59
CA ASP A 493 10.70 -23.16 11.14
C ASP A 493 10.61 -24.49 10.36
N ALA A 494 11.67 -25.32 10.41
CA ALA A 494 11.75 -26.62 9.76
C ALA A 494 10.67 -27.61 10.24
N SER A 495 10.04 -27.35 11.40
CA SER A 495 8.82 -28.03 11.84
C SER A 495 7.67 -27.98 10.82
N ALA A 496 7.68 -27.05 9.86
CA ALA A 496 6.71 -27.00 8.77
C ALA A 496 6.74 -28.25 7.87
N TYR A 497 7.88 -28.94 7.76
CA TYR A 497 7.97 -30.21 7.00
C TYR A 497 7.12 -31.34 7.60
N LEU A 498 6.78 -31.24 8.90
CA LEU A 498 5.98 -32.22 9.63
C LEU A 498 4.47 -31.97 9.53
N TRP A 499 4.01 -30.99 8.75
CA TRP A 499 2.58 -30.73 8.59
C TRP A 499 1.85 -31.95 7.99
N PRO A 500 0.64 -32.28 8.47
CA PRO A 500 -0.12 -33.40 7.95
C PRO A 500 -0.32 -33.29 6.43
N GLY A 501 0.00 -34.37 5.70
CA GLY A 501 -0.13 -34.43 4.24
C GLY A 501 0.81 -33.53 3.45
N TYR A 502 1.85 -32.96 4.08
CA TYR A 502 2.85 -32.13 3.40
C TYR A 502 3.99 -32.94 2.78
N ALA A 503 4.56 -33.92 3.49
CA ALA A 503 5.64 -34.73 2.94
C ALA A 503 5.10 -35.86 2.03
N VAL A 504 5.67 -35.98 0.83
CA VAL A 504 5.41 -37.07 -0.11
C VAL A 504 6.42 -38.19 0.12
N ALA A 505 5.98 -39.44 0.14
CA ALA A 505 6.88 -40.59 0.19
C ALA A 505 7.58 -40.74 -1.18
N ILE A 506 8.82 -40.24 -1.28
CA ILE A 506 9.63 -40.30 -2.50
C ILE A 506 10.67 -41.41 -2.35
N PRO A 507 10.77 -42.38 -3.29
CA PRO A 507 11.90 -43.31 -3.29
C PRO A 507 13.18 -42.51 -3.56
N LEU A 508 14.05 -42.44 -2.55
CA LEU A 508 15.37 -41.78 -2.59
C LEU A 508 16.34 -42.60 -3.44
N SER A 509 16.12 -42.62 -4.75
CA SER A 509 16.96 -43.30 -5.74
C SER A 509 17.63 -42.26 -6.62
N GLY A 510 18.70 -41.62 -6.14
CA GLY A 510 19.45 -40.64 -6.92
C GLY A 510 20.94 -40.67 -6.60
N SER A 511 21.79 -40.88 -7.60
CA SER A 511 23.23 -40.72 -7.48
C SER A 511 23.56 -39.28 -7.06
N SER A 512 24.20 -39.11 -5.90
CA SER A 512 24.67 -37.81 -5.39
C SER A 512 25.75 -37.23 -6.30
N GLN A 513 25.38 -36.48 -7.34
CA GLN A 513 26.32 -35.59 -8.03
C GLN A 513 26.49 -34.30 -7.21
N SER A 514 27.74 -33.84 -7.05
CA SER A 514 28.06 -32.59 -6.37
C SER A 514 27.50 -31.41 -7.16
N SER A 515 26.82 -30.46 -6.49
CA SER A 515 26.29 -29.28 -7.16
C SER A 515 27.41 -28.46 -7.83
N PRO A 516 27.15 -27.80 -8.98
CA PRO A 516 28.12 -26.91 -9.62
C PRO A 516 28.64 -25.82 -8.67
N TRP A 517 27.77 -25.33 -7.78
CA TRP A 517 28.11 -24.36 -6.75
C TRP A 517 29.05 -24.90 -5.67
N ALA A 518 28.89 -26.16 -5.25
CA ALA A 518 29.82 -26.79 -4.32
C ALA A 518 31.23 -26.91 -4.92
N ALA A 519 31.35 -27.37 -6.16
CA ALA A 519 32.63 -27.46 -6.86
C ALA A 519 33.31 -26.09 -7.03
N PHE A 520 32.52 -25.04 -7.25
CA PHE A 520 33.00 -23.65 -7.30
C PHE A 520 33.44 -23.13 -5.92
N MET A 521 32.70 -23.45 -4.86
CA MET A 521 33.07 -23.07 -3.49
C MET A 521 34.36 -23.77 -3.04
N GLU A 522 34.58 -25.02 -3.45
CA GLU A 522 35.79 -25.82 -3.22
C GLU A 522 37.04 -25.33 -4.00
N GLY A 523 36.90 -24.34 -4.91
CA GLY A 523 38.04 -23.65 -5.55
C GLY A 523 38.25 -23.94 -7.03
N SER A 524 37.29 -24.60 -7.70
CA SER A 524 37.37 -24.84 -9.15
C SER A 524 37.39 -23.53 -9.96
N SER A 525 38.27 -23.44 -10.97
CA SER A 525 38.37 -22.25 -11.85
C SER A 525 37.09 -22.04 -12.66
N LEU A 526 36.68 -20.78 -12.83
CA LEU A 526 35.43 -20.41 -13.52
C LEU A 526 35.56 -20.47 -15.06
N ALA A 527 35.80 -21.67 -15.60
CA ALA A 527 36.03 -21.91 -17.02
C ALA A 527 35.27 -23.14 -17.55
N GLY A 528 35.08 -23.20 -18.87
CA GLY A 528 34.51 -24.37 -19.57
C GLY A 528 33.11 -24.77 -19.09
N PRO A 529 32.84 -26.07 -18.82
CA PRO A 529 31.51 -26.57 -18.49
C PRO A 529 30.95 -26.02 -17.16
N LEU A 530 31.81 -25.67 -16.20
CA LEU A 530 31.40 -25.10 -14.92
C LEU A 530 30.73 -23.72 -15.10
N LYS A 531 31.29 -22.87 -15.97
CA LYS A 531 30.69 -21.59 -16.34
C LYS A 531 29.28 -21.79 -16.95
N GLY A 532 29.16 -22.74 -17.87
CA GLY A 532 27.88 -23.06 -18.51
C GLY A 532 26.82 -23.56 -17.53
N ALA A 533 27.22 -24.36 -16.53
CA ALA A 533 26.33 -24.84 -15.48
C ALA A 533 25.88 -23.71 -14.53
N LEU A 534 26.81 -22.86 -14.08
CA LEU A 534 26.52 -21.77 -13.14
C LEU A 534 25.69 -20.62 -13.74
N ILE A 535 25.83 -20.36 -15.04
CA ILE A 535 24.97 -19.36 -15.72
C ILE A 535 23.49 -19.78 -15.70
N ASN A 536 23.22 -21.09 -15.70
CA ASN A 536 21.87 -21.66 -15.78
C ASN A 536 21.31 -22.11 -14.42
N THR A 537 22.13 -22.12 -13.37
CA THR A 537 21.73 -22.56 -12.02
C THR A 537 21.86 -21.42 -11.02
N PRO A 538 20.80 -21.07 -10.27
CA PRO A 538 20.88 -19.96 -9.31
C PRO A 538 21.72 -20.34 -8.08
N ALA A 539 22.36 -19.34 -7.47
CA ALA A 539 23.00 -19.48 -6.16
C ALA A 539 21.98 -19.82 -5.06
N SER A 540 22.38 -20.60 -4.07
CA SER A 540 21.54 -20.98 -2.92
C SER A 540 21.88 -20.22 -1.65
N SER A 541 23.06 -19.59 -1.56
CA SER A 541 23.50 -18.82 -0.38
C SER A 541 24.11 -17.46 -0.70
N VAL A 542 24.07 -16.55 0.29
CA VAL A 542 24.68 -15.21 0.17
C VAL A 542 26.21 -15.31 0.03
N ALA A 543 26.85 -16.29 0.68
CA ALA A 543 28.29 -16.51 0.59
C ALA A 543 28.74 -16.86 -0.84
N GLU A 544 27.95 -17.66 -1.57
CA GLU A 544 28.19 -17.95 -2.98
C GLU A 544 28.12 -16.69 -3.84
N LEU A 545 27.10 -15.86 -3.64
CA LEU A 545 26.94 -14.59 -4.35
C LEU A 545 28.08 -13.61 -4.07
N GLU A 546 28.51 -13.51 -2.81
CA GLU A 546 29.63 -12.66 -2.41
C GLU A 546 30.94 -13.14 -3.04
N LYS A 547 31.20 -14.45 -3.07
CA LYS A 547 32.39 -15.02 -3.74
C LYS A 547 32.40 -14.69 -5.23
N VAL A 548 31.27 -14.88 -5.93
CA VAL A 548 31.15 -14.53 -7.35
C VAL A 548 31.36 -13.03 -7.56
N TYR A 549 30.77 -12.18 -6.72
CA TYR A 549 30.94 -10.73 -6.79
C TYR A 549 32.42 -10.30 -6.60
N GLN A 550 33.13 -10.90 -5.65
CA GLN A 550 34.56 -10.62 -5.44
C GLN A 550 35.42 -11.03 -6.64
N ILE A 551 35.12 -12.18 -7.27
CA ILE A 551 35.81 -12.61 -8.50
C ILE A 551 35.48 -11.66 -9.66
N ALA A 552 34.24 -11.15 -9.74
CA ALA A 552 33.86 -10.20 -10.78
C ALA A 552 34.67 -8.89 -10.70
N ILE A 553 35.04 -8.44 -9.50
CA ILE A 553 35.83 -7.21 -9.29
C ILE A 553 37.34 -7.46 -9.35
N ASN A 554 37.82 -8.50 -8.67
CA ASN A 554 39.24 -8.71 -8.41
C ASN A 554 39.88 -9.81 -9.27
N GLY A 555 39.09 -10.65 -9.93
CA GLY A 555 39.58 -11.81 -10.70
C GLY A 555 40.32 -11.44 -11.99
N ALA A 556 40.78 -12.47 -12.72
CA ALA A 556 41.36 -12.30 -14.06
C ALA A 556 40.27 -11.96 -15.09
N GLU A 557 40.59 -11.32 -16.22
CA GLU A 557 39.59 -10.79 -17.18
C GLU A 557 38.53 -11.83 -17.60
N ASN A 558 38.95 -13.05 -17.97
CA ASN A 558 38.04 -14.13 -18.34
C ASN A 558 37.13 -14.58 -17.19
N GLU A 559 37.66 -14.60 -15.97
CA GLU A 559 36.90 -14.93 -14.77
C GLU A 559 35.94 -13.81 -14.37
N ARG A 560 36.32 -12.54 -14.56
CA ARG A 560 35.44 -11.38 -14.32
C ARG A 560 34.21 -11.42 -15.21
N VAL A 561 34.41 -11.67 -16.50
CA VAL A 561 33.32 -11.80 -17.49
C VAL A 561 32.40 -12.96 -17.11
N ALA A 562 32.96 -14.13 -16.77
CA ALA A 562 32.18 -15.28 -16.38
C ALA A 562 31.40 -15.04 -15.07
N ALA A 563 32.03 -14.43 -14.07
CA ALA A 563 31.40 -14.11 -12.79
C ALA A 563 30.28 -13.09 -12.94
N ALA A 564 30.48 -12.06 -13.77
CA ALA A 564 29.45 -11.08 -14.13
C ALA A 564 28.24 -11.76 -14.80
N SER A 565 28.46 -12.68 -15.75
CA SER A 565 27.38 -13.44 -16.39
C SER A 565 26.64 -14.37 -15.43
N VAL A 566 27.34 -15.00 -14.47
CA VAL A 566 26.72 -15.88 -13.46
C VAL A 566 25.86 -15.07 -12.48
N LEU A 567 26.36 -13.92 -12.00
CA LEU A 567 25.65 -13.06 -11.06
C LEU A 567 24.42 -12.41 -11.70
N CYS A 568 24.57 -11.84 -12.89
CA CYS A 568 23.47 -11.15 -13.59
C CYS A 568 22.55 -12.09 -14.39
N GLY A 569 22.87 -13.40 -14.48
CA GLY A 569 22.10 -14.43 -15.17
C GLY A 569 21.06 -15.10 -14.26
N ALA A 570 21.05 -16.45 -14.20
CA ALA A 570 20.06 -17.20 -13.41
C ALA A 570 20.05 -16.81 -11.91
N SER A 571 21.20 -16.40 -11.36
CA SER A 571 21.27 -15.93 -9.97
C SER A 571 20.45 -14.66 -9.74
N LEU A 572 20.35 -13.75 -10.71
CA LEU A 572 19.54 -12.54 -10.57
C LEU A 572 18.03 -12.86 -10.60
N VAL A 573 17.62 -13.80 -11.45
CA VAL A 573 16.20 -13.97 -11.80
C VAL A 573 15.54 -15.16 -11.07
N ARG A 574 16.31 -16.17 -10.66
CA ARG A 574 15.80 -17.42 -10.07
C ARG A 574 16.23 -17.71 -8.63
N SER A 575 17.06 -16.88 -8.00
CA SER A 575 17.52 -17.10 -6.60
C SER A 575 16.50 -16.64 -5.53
N TRP A 576 15.23 -17.04 -5.66
CA TRP A 576 14.09 -16.45 -4.93
C TRP A 576 14.25 -16.31 -3.39
N SER A 577 15.04 -17.18 -2.75
CA SER A 577 15.35 -17.10 -1.32
C SER A 577 16.24 -15.91 -0.93
N ILE A 578 17.18 -15.52 -1.79
CA ILE A 578 18.23 -14.51 -1.55
C ILE A 578 18.28 -13.43 -2.65
N GLN A 579 17.24 -13.34 -3.46
CA GLN A 579 17.22 -12.56 -4.70
C GLN A 579 17.48 -11.07 -4.48
N GLU A 580 17.06 -10.50 -3.35
CA GLU A 580 17.35 -9.12 -2.96
C GLU A 580 18.86 -8.85 -2.83
N HIS A 581 19.67 -9.85 -2.47
CA HIS A 581 21.12 -9.72 -2.41
C HIS A 581 21.73 -9.79 -3.80
N ALA A 582 21.29 -10.73 -4.63
CA ALA A 582 21.72 -10.85 -6.03
C ALA A 582 21.43 -9.56 -6.81
N VAL A 583 20.23 -9.01 -6.64
CA VAL A 583 19.80 -7.73 -7.25
C VAL A 583 20.69 -6.57 -6.82
N ARG A 584 20.93 -6.40 -5.52
CA ARG A 584 21.80 -5.32 -5.01
C ARG A 584 23.24 -5.46 -5.51
N LEU A 585 23.79 -6.67 -5.49
CA LEU A 585 25.16 -6.93 -5.97
C LEU A 585 25.29 -6.72 -7.47
N ALA A 586 24.28 -7.09 -8.26
CA ALA A 586 24.26 -6.88 -9.71
C ALA A 586 24.26 -5.38 -10.06
N VAL A 587 23.45 -4.56 -9.38
CA VAL A 587 23.47 -3.09 -9.58
C VAL A 587 24.80 -2.49 -9.12
N ARG A 588 25.34 -2.96 -7.99
CA ARG A 588 26.65 -2.52 -7.47
C ARG A 588 27.80 -2.89 -8.40
N LEU A 589 27.69 -3.99 -9.15
CA LEU A 589 28.70 -4.42 -10.12
C LEU A 589 28.85 -3.44 -11.29
N VAL A 590 27.77 -2.72 -11.64
CA VAL A 590 27.78 -1.67 -12.69
C VAL A 590 28.57 -0.43 -12.25
N SER A 591 28.80 -0.24 -10.95
CA SER A 591 29.65 0.81 -10.38
C SER A 591 30.87 0.22 -9.64
N PRO A 592 31.86 -0.34 -10.36
CA PRO A 592 33.00 -1.01 -9.73
C PRO A 592 33.87 -0.01 -8.93
N PRO A 593 34.52 -0.47 -7.84
CA PRO A 593 35.42 0.38 -7.05
C PRO A 593 36.65 0.81 -7.87
N VAL A 594 37.24 1.95 -7.51
CA VAL A 594 38.48 2.42 -8.14
C VAL A 594 39.64 1.50 -7.73
N PRO A 595 40.35 0.85 -8.68
CA PRO A 595 41.47 -0.04 -8.36
C PRO A 595 42.67 0.74 -7.83
N ALA A 596 43.41 0.14 -6.89
CA ALA A 596 44.56 0.76 -6.21
C ALA A 596 45.77 1.03 -7.13
N GLU A 597 45.87 0.31 -8.26
CA GLU A 597 46.94 0.45 -9.26
C GLU A 597 46.37 1.03 -10.57
N SER A 598 46.11 2.33 -10.61
CA SER A 598 45.64 2.97 -11.84
C SER A 598 46.78 3.11 -12.87
N ARG A 599 46.83 2.21 -13.85
CA ARG A 599 47.52 2.48 -15.12
C ARG A 599 46.82 3.65 -15.82
N SER A 600 47.56 4.45 -16.56
CA SER A 600 47.09 5.68 -17.23
C SER A 600 45.80 5.47 -18.04
N GLY A 601 44.68 6.00 -17.56
CA GLY A 601 43.34 5.87 -18.17
C GLY A 601 42.21 6.02 -17.13
N HIS A 602 40.96 6.22 -17.57
CA HIS A 602 39.81 6.28 -16.65
C HIS A 602 39.55 4.87 -16.07
N PRO A 603 39.39 4.69 -14.74
CA PRO A 603 39.29 3.37 -14.09
C PRO A 603 38.25 2.39 -14.67
N LEU A 604 37.15 2.90 -15.22
CA LEU A 604 36.06 2.10 -15.81
C LEU A 604 36.49 1.36 -17.08
N MET A 605 37.49 1.86 -17.81
CA MET A 605 37.96 1.24 -19.05
C MET A 605 38.60 -0.13 -18.78
N ASN A 606 39.17 -0.34 -17.59
CA ASN A 606 39.75 -1.63 -17.15
C ASN A 606 38.70 -2.71 -16.90
N TYR A 607 37.42 -2.35 -16.86
CA TYR A 607 36.29 -3.25 -16.61
C TYR A 607 35.39 -3.41 -17.85
N SER A 608 35.83 -2.99 -19.04
CA SER A 608 35.01 -2.92 -20.26
C SER A 608 34.32 -4.25 -20.61
N SER A 609 35.05 -5.37 -20.62
CA SER A 609 34.54 -6.71 -20.93
C SER A 609 33.57 -7.24 -19.87
N MET A 610 33.89 -7.03 -18.59
CA MET A 610 33.02 -7.36 -17.45
C MET A 610 31.71 -6.54 -17.50
N LEU A 611 31.80 -5.23 -17.71
CA LEU A 611 30.65 -4.33 -17.81
C LEU A 611 29.76 -4.72 -18.99
N LEU A 612 30.33 -5.03 -20.15
CA LEU A 612 29.55 -5.49 -21.30
C LEU A 612 28.77 -6.78 -21.00
N ALA A 613 29.40 -7.74 -20.31
CA ALA A 613 28.76 -8.98 -19.92
C ALA A 613 27.63 -8.76 -18.90
N ALA A 614 27.87 -7.93 -17.87
CA ALA A 614 26.87 -7.57 -16.88
C ALA A 614 25.68 -6.83 -17.52
N LEU A 615 25.95 -5.78 -18.29
CA LEU A 615 24.92 -4.98 -18.96
C LEU A 615 24.11 -5.81 -19.96
N GLY A 616 24.77 -6.71 -20.70
CA GLY A 616 24.09 -7.64 -21.60
C GLY A 616 23.04 -8.49 -20.88
N ALA A 617 23.40 -9.08 -19.74
CA ALA A 617 22.45 -9.86 -18.93
C ALA A 617 21.35 -8.99 -18.31
N LEU A 618 21.68 -7.79 -17.83
CA LEU A 618 20.70 -6.84 -17.27
C LEU A 618 19.70 -6.29 -18.29
N THR A 619 19.98 -6.43 -19.59
CA THR A 619 19.04 -6.04 -20.67
C THR A 619 18.00 -7.10 -20.99
N GLU A 620 18.13 -8.32 -20.44
CA GLU A 620 17.11 -9.35 -20.61
C GLU A 620 15.78 -8.91 -20.00
N VAL A 621 14.69 -9.35 -20.62
CA VAL A 621 13.35 -8.88 -20.29
C VAL A 621 13.00 -9.16 -18.83
N ASP A 622 13.20 -10.38 -18.32
CA ASP A 622 12.90 -10.71 -16.93
C ASP A 622 13.85 -10.01 -15.94
N ALA A 623 15.13 -9.83 -16.29
CA ALA A 623 16.08 -9.09 -15.45
C ALA A 623 15.62 -7.65 -15.20
N VAL A 624 15.17 -6.94 -16.25
CA VAL A 624 14.61 -5.58 -16.13
C VAL A 624 13.37 -5.56 -15.24
N HIS A 625 12.46 -6.52 -15.37
CA HIS A 625 11.26 -6.56 -14.53
C HIS A 625 11.58 -6.90 -13.07
N VAL A 626 12.49 -7.85 -12.80
CA VAL A 626 12.94 -8.15 -11.44
C VAL A 626 13.56 -6.92 -10.80
N LEU A 627 14.45 -6.20 -11.50
CA LEU A 627 15.01 -4.93 -11.02
C LEU A 627 13.91 -3.89 -10.70
N SER A 628 12.84 -3.85 -11.51
CA SER A 628 11.69 -2.97 -11.29
C SER A 628 10.93 -3.33 -10.01
N LEU A 629 10.67 -4.63 -9.77
CA LEU A 629 9.96 -5.11 -8.59
C LEU A 629 10.71 -4.80 -7.29
N TYR A 630 12.04 -4.83 -7.33
CA TYR A 630 12.88 -4.43 -6.20
C TYR A 630 13.06 -2.91 -6.07
N GLY A 631 12.53 -2.12 -7.00
CA GLY A 631 12.65 -0.66 -6.99
C GLY A 631 14.04 -0.12 -7.34
N MET A 632 14.88 -0.92 -8.02
CA MET A 632 16.30 -0.60 -8.28
C MET A 632 16.56 0.29 -9.49
N PHE A 633 15.51 0.75 -10.17
CA PHE A 633 15.64 1.58 -11.38
C PHE A 633 16.39 2.90 -11.11
N PRO A 634 16.12 3.63 -10.01
CA PRO A 634 16.87 4.85 -9.69
C PRO A 634 18.36 4.60 -9.42
N GLU A 635 18.73 3.55 -8.67
CA GLU A 635 20.15 3.23 -8.44
C GLU A 635 20.85 2.80 -9.73
N LEU A 636 20.20 1.94 -10.53
CA LEU A 636 20.76 1.47 -11.79
C LEU A 636 20.93 2.62 -12.79
N ALA A 637 19.93 3.49 -12.93
CA ALA A 637 20.03 4.67 -13.80
C ALA A 637 21.22 5.56 -13.40
N ALA A 638 21.43 5.81 -12.10
CA ALA A 638 22.56 6.58 -11.63
C ALA A 638 23.91 5.87 -11.86
N ALA A 639 23.97 4.55 -11.79
CA ALA A 639 25.17 3.76 -12.11
C ALA A 639 25.50 3.76 -13.61
N LEU A 640 24.51 3.90 -14.48
CA LEU A 640 24.69 3.95 -15.94
C LEU A 640 25.20 5.31 -16.44
N LEU A 641 24.94 6.42 -15.74
CA LEU A 641 25.36 7.76 -16.18
C LEU A 641 26.89 7.89 -16.33
N PRO A 642 27.74 7.49 -15.36
CA PRO A 642 29.19 7.52 -15.52
C PRO A 642 29.69 6.66 -16.68
N ILE A 643 29.07 5.49 -16.91
CA ILE A 643 29.43 4.59 -18.02
C ILE A 643 29.15 5.29 -19.34
N CYS A 644 27.97 5.89 -19.49
CA CYS A 644 27.60 6.61 -20.71
C CYS A 644 28.54 7.80 -20.96
N GLU A 645 28.86 8.58 -19.93
CA GLU A 645 29.77 9.74 -20.04
C GLU A 645 31.18 9.32 -20.48
N VAL A 646 31.77 8.30 -19.84
CA VAL A 646 33.15 7.84 -20.10
C VAL A 646 33.26 7.11 -21.44
N PHE A 647 32.46 6.06 -21.67
CA PHE A 647 32.55 5.27 -22.91
C PHE A 647 32.04 6.04 -24.13
N GLY A 648 31.08 6.96 -23.95
CA GLY A 648 30.62 7.83 -25.03
C GLY A 648 31.65 8.88 -25.44
N SER A 649 32.61 9.18 -24.56
CA SER A 649 33.73 10.10 -24.80
C SER A 649 34.97 9.44 -25.39
N ALA A 650 35.06 8.11 -25.34
CA ALA A 650 36.22 7.37 -25.82
C ALA A 650 36.23 7.30 -27.36
N THR A 651 37.40 7.55 -27.96
CA THR A 651 37.62 7.36 -29.40
C THR A 651 37.98 5.90 -29.67
N PRO A 652 37.38 5.23 -30.66
CA PRO A 652 37.75 3.86 -31.02
C PRO A 652 39.20 3.81 -31.56
N ALA A 653 39.97 2.80 -31.16
CA ALA A 653 41.36 2.63 -31.61
C ALA A 653 41.41 2.24 -33.11
N PRO A 654 42.45 2.70 -33.86
CA PRO A 654 42.47 2.60 -35.32
C PRO A 654 42.59 1.17 -35.88
N GLN A 655 43.10 0.19 -35.16
CA GLN A 655 43.22 -1.20 -35.60
C GLN A 655 43.35 -2.09 -34.36
N SER A 656 42.30 -2.81 -33.97
CA SER A 656 42.43 -3.89 -32.99
C SER A 656 42.00 -5.20 -33.67
N THR A 657 42.88 -6.20 -33.57
CA THR A 657 42.54 -7.61 -33.77
C THR A 657 41.21 -7.91 -33.06
N GLY A 658 40.35 -8.73 -33.65
CA GLY A 658 38.92 -8.88 -33.29
C GLY A 658 38.58 -9.37 -31.87
N GLU A 659 39.48 -9.27 -30.91
CA GLU A 659 39.32 -9.69 -29.51
C GLU A 659 39.08 -8.52 -28.52
N GLU A 660 39.35 -7.25 -28.88
CA GLU A 660 39.12 -6.12 -27.97
C GLU A 660 37.68 -5.55 -28.02
N VAL A 661 37.09 -5.33 -26.85
CA VAL A 661 35.72 -4.81 -26.69
C VAL A 661 35.65 -3.33 -27.11
N SER A 662 34.87 -3.04 -28.15
CA SER A 662 34.67 -1.67 -28.65
C SER A 662 33.96 -0.76 -27.62
N PRO A 663 34.48 0.46 -27.36
CA PRO A 663 33.83 1.45 -26.49
C PRO A 663 32.41 1.82 -26.96
N HIS A 664 32.16 1.82 -28.27
CA HIS A 664 30.83 2.10 -28.83
C HIS A 664 29.78 1.06 -28.42
N MET A 665 30.19 -0.20 -28.25
CA MET A 665 29.28 -1.28 -27.82
C MET A 665 28.92 -1.14 -26.36
N VAL A 666 29.90 -0.90 -25.48
CA VAL A 666 29.64 -0.67 -24.04
C VAL A 666 28.75 0.56 -23.84
N PHE A 667 29.05 1.66 -24.53
CA PHE A 667 28.20 2.85 -24.54
C PHE A 667 26.78 2.54 -25.01
N SER A 668 26.63 1.83 -26.14
CA SER A 668 25.30 1.57 -26.71
C SER A 668 24.44 0.68 -25.83
N VAL A 669 25.00 -0.36 -25.22
CA VAL A 669 24.25 -1.23 -24.31
C VAL A 669 23.85 -0.46 -23.05
N ALA A 670 24.78 0.29 -22.44
CA ALA A 670 24.49 1.09 -21.25
C ALA A 670 23.44 2.18 -21.51
N PHE A 671 23.59 2.90 -22.62
CA PHE A 671 22.70 3.99 -22.99
C PHE A 671 21.30 3.49 -23.35
N LEU A 672 21.18 2.43 -24.16
CA LEU A 672 19.87 1.87 -24.50
C LEU A 672 19.17 1.24 -23.29
N LEU A 673 19.92 0.63 -22.35
CA LEU A 673 19.37 0.20 -21.07
C LEU A 673 18.84 1.40 -20.27
N LEU A 674 19.61 2.49 -20.15
CA LEU A 674 19.19 3.72 -19.47
C LEU A 674 17.88 4.27 -20.07
N LEU A 675 17.78 4.33 -21.41
CA LEU A 675 16.57 4.80 -22.09
C LEU A 675 15.37 3.87 -21.90
N ARG A 676 15.60 2.56 -21.79
CA ARG A 676 14.56 1.58 -21.47
C ARG A 676 14.01 1.77 -20.06
N LEU A 677 14.87 2.00 -19.06
CA LEU A 677 14.47 2.27 -17.67
C LEU A 677 13.65 3.57 -17.56
N TRP A 678 14.08 4.60 -18.29
CA TRP A 678 13.41 5.90 -18.33
C TRP A 678 12.14 5.91 -19.21
N LYS A 679 11.97 4.95 -20.12
CA LYS A 679 10.85 4.93 -21.10
C LYS A 679 10.84 6.19 -21.97
N PHE A 680 12.01 6.52 -22.48
CA PHE A 680 12.30 7.67 -23.35
C PHE A 680 11.41 7.77 -24.61
N HIS A 681 10.71 6.70 -24.98
CA HIS A 681 9.87 6.59 -26.16
C HIS A 681 8.50 7.31 -26.07
N ARG A 682 8.15 7.93 -24.93
CA ARG A 682 6.87 8.65 -24.80
C ARG A 682 6.97 10.07 -25.37
N PRO A 683 6.02 10.49 -26.23
CA PRO A 683 6.09 11.78 -26.90
C PRO A 683 5.96 12.95 -25.92
N PRO A 684 6.45 14.14 -26.31
CA PRO A 684 6.59 15.31 -25.44
C PRO A 684 5.25 16.00 -25.15
N LEU A 685 4.25 15.81 -26.01
CA LEU A 685 2.92 16.43 -25.85
C LEU A 685 2.15 15.88 -24.65
N GLU A 686 2.44 14.64 -24.23
CA GLU A 686 1.91 14.06 -22.98
C GLU A 686 2.35 14.86 -21.74
N HIS A 687 3.38 15.71 -21.85
CA HIS A 687 3.99 16.48 -20.75
C HIS A 687 3.49 17.95 -20.63
N ARG A 688 2.73 18.49 -21.60
CA ARG A 688 2.34 19.93 -21.60
C ARG A 688 0.89 20.22 -21.21
N LEU A 689 -0.01 19.23 -21.22
CA LEU A 689 -1.45 19.47 -21.02
C LEU A 689 -1.88 19.46 -19.54
N LEU A 690 -1.06 18.92 -18.63
CA LEU A 690 -1.32 18.95 -17.19
C LEU A 690 -0.60 20.15 -16.57
N GLY A 691 -1.11 21.35 -16.84
CA GLY A 691 -0.64 22.63 -16.30
C GLY A 691 -0.89 22.81 -14.79
N PHE A 692 -0.59 21.79 -13.98
CA PHE A 692 -0.58 21.89 -12.53
C PHE A 692 0.84 21.71 -12.02
N GLU A 693 1.31 22.68 -11.24
CA GLU A 693 2.47 22.55 -10.37
C GLU A 693 2.26 21.37 -9.40
N SER A 694 2.60 20.15 -9.83
CA SER A 694 2.57 18.95 -9.00
C SER A 694 4.01 18.56 -8.68
N PRO A 695 4.48 18.72 -7.43
CA PRO A 695 5.86 18.39 -7.10
C PRO A 695 6.19 16.89 -7.17
N LEU A 696 5.21 15.98 -7.32
CA LEU A 696 5.41 14.54 -7.10
C LEU A 696 4.44 13.63 -7.90
N GLY A 697 4.06 13.96 -9.13
CA GLY A 697 3.29 12.99 -9.92
C GLY A 697 3.14 13.33 -11.39
N GLY A 698 3.70 12.47 -12.25
CA GLY A 698 3.34 12.41 -13.68
C GLY A 698 4.52 12.14 -14.61
N ASP A 699 5.64 12.83 -14.39
CA ASP A 699 6.65 12.93 -15.44
C ASP A 699 7.82 11.97 -15.17
N LEU A 700 7.92 10.88 -15.95
CA LEU A 700 9.16 10.12 -16.04
C LEU A 700 10.20 10.97 -16.79
N SER A 701 10.87 11.89 -16.08
CA SER A 701 12.08 12.55 -16.54
C SER A 701 13.31 11.91 -15.87
N LEU A 702 14.48 12.04 -16.51
CA LEU A 702 15.74 11.60 -15.89
C LEU A 702 16.00 12.35 -14.58
N ASP A 703 15.64 13.63 -14.52
CA ASP A 703 15.76 14.43 -13.30
C ASP A 703 14.89 13.86 -12.16
N TYR A 704 13.66 13.43 -12.48
CA TYR A 704 12.78 12.80 -11.49
C TYR A 704 13.35 11.47 -10.96
N ILE A 705 13.90 10.63 -11.83
CA ILE A 705 14.55 9.37 -11.42
C ILE A 705 15.74 9.64 -10.49
N LEU A 706 16.56 10.64 -10.80
CA LEU A 706 17.70 11.03 -9.95
C LEU A 706 17.25 11.63 -8.61
N GLN A 707 16.17 12.41 -8.61
CA GLN A 707 15.56 12.92 -7.38
C GLN A 707 15.06 11.79 -6.48
N LEU A 708 14.39 10.77 -7.05
CA LEU A 708 13.94 9.60 -6.29
C LEU A 708 15.11 8.89 -5.60
N ARG A 709 16.21 8.65 -6.31
CA ARG A 709 17.44 8.07 -5.72
C ARG A 709 17.98 8.94 -4.57
N ASN A 710 18.11 10.24 -4.81
CA ASN A 710 18.68 11.16 -3.83
C ASN A 710 17.79 11.26 -2.56
N LEU A 711 16.46 11.18 -2.72
CA LEU A 711 15.51 11.11 -1.61
C LEU A 711 15.63 9.81 -0.82
N ALA A 712 15.81 8.67 -1.50
CA ALA A 712 16.00 7.37 -0.85
C ALA A 712 17.27 7.36 0.03
N LEU A 713 18.38 7.93 -0.46
CA LEU A 713 19.64 8.05 0.30
C LEU A 713 19.51 8.99 1.51
N SER A 714 18.82 10.11 1.33
CA SER A 714 18.54 11.08 2.42
C SER A 714 17.74 10.43 3.55
N SER A 715 16.81 9.52 3.22
CA SER A 715 16.02 8.76 4.20
C SER A 715 16.85 7.75 5.00
N GLN A 716 18.02 7.33 4.50
CA GLN A 716 18.92 6.39 5.16
C GLN A 716 19.99 7.08 6.03
N GLY A 717 19.91 8.41 6.21
CA GLY A 717 20.84 9.17 7.04
C GLY A 717 22.26 9.31 6.46
N THR A 718 22.45 9.01 5.16
CA THR A 718 23.73 9.20 4.48
C THR A 718 23.98 10.68 4.13
N GLN A 719 25.22 11.15 4.28
CA GLN A 719 25.61 12.55 4.07
C GLN A 719 25.37 13.06 2.63
N PRO A 720 25.21 14.38 2.42
CA PRO A 720 24.93 15.01 1.12
C PRO A 720 26.01 14.83 0.03
N VAL A 721 27.10 14.11 0.30
CA VAL A 721 28.23 13.89 -0.61
C VAL A 721 27.88 12.94 -1.77
N HIS A 722 26.81 12.15 -1.67
CA HIS A 722 26.41 11.17 -2.70
C HIS A 722 25.24 11.61 -3.62
N HIS A 723 24.87 12.90 -3.60
CA HIS A 723 23.84 13.43 -4.51
C HIS A 723 24.34 13.41 -5.95
N VAL A 724 23.70 12.61 -6.79
CA VAL A 724 23.97 12.59 -8.23
C VAL A 724 23.08 13.63 -8.88
N LYS A 725 23.69 14.62 -9.53
CA LYS A 725 23.02 15.63 -10.36
C LYS A 725 23.40 15.43 -11.81
N LEU A 726 22.46 15.69 -12.72
CA LEU A 726 22.70 15.66 -14.16
C LEU A 726 23.84 16.60 -14.60
N ASP A 727 24.05 17.69 -13.86
CA ASP A 727 25.16 18.65 -14.07
C ASP A 727 26.55 18.02 -13.97
N SER A 728 26.67 16.85 -13.33
CA SER A 728 27.95 16.13 -13.19
C SER A 728 28.39 15.43 -14.49
N PHE A 729 27.49 15.35 -15.49
CA PHE A 729 27.70 14.63 -16.75
C PHE A 729 27.43 15.58 -17.93
N PRO A 730 28.40 16.43 -18.29
CA PRO A 730 28.18 17.55 -19.21
C PRO A 730 27.81 17.11 -20.63
N LYS A 731 28.38 16.01 -21.16
CA LYS A 731 28.06 15.56 -22.52
C LYS A 731 26.68 14.92 -22.61
N LEU A 732 26.32 14.10 -21.62
CA LEU A 732 24.97 13.56 -21.53
C LEU A 732 23.91 14.67 -21.37
N LYS A 733 24.18 15.68 -20.54
CA LYS A 733 23.32 16.86 -20.40
C LYS A 733 23.20 17.63 -21.72
N ALA A 734 24.30 17.86 -22.43
CA ALA A 734 24.30 18.53 -23.72
C ALA A 734 23.43 17.78 -24.74
N TRP A 735 23.57 16.45 -24.85
CA TRP A 735 22.70 15.64 -25.69
C TRP A 735 21.23 15.70 -25.24
N TYR A 736 20.95 15.61 -23.93
CA TYR A 736 19.58 15.63 -23.43
C TYR A 736 18.87 16.96 -23.74
N THR A 737 19.55 18.08 -23.49
CA THR A 737 19.03 19.43 -23.80
C THR A 737 18.83 19.64 -25.29
N GLN A 738 19.78 19.19 -26.13
CA GLN A 738 19.64 19.21 -27.58
C GLN A 738 18.43 18.38 -28.02
N ASN A 739 18.28 17.17 -27.49
CA ASN A 739 17.18 16.28 -27.82
C ASN A 739 15.82 16.89 -27.43
N GLN A 740 15.71 17.50 -26.24
CA GLN A 740 14.51 18.25 -25.83
C GLN A 740 14.22 19.43 -26.76
N ALA A 741 15.24 20.17 -27.20
CA ALA A 741 15.08 21.27 -28.14
C ALA A 741 14.60 20.77 -29.52
N CYS A 742 15.20 19.70 -30.06
CA CYS A 742 14.78 19.04 -31.30
C CYS A 742 13.35 18.50 -31.22
N VAL A 743 12.90 18.14 -30.03
CA VAL A 743 11.55 17.70 -29.73
C VAL A 743 10.57 18.89 -29.65
N ALA A 744 11.00 20.04 -29.14
CA ALA A 744 10.15 21.22 -28.98
C ALA A 744 10.02 22.05 -30.28
N SER A 745 11.05 22.10 -31.12
CA SER A 745 11.11 22.91 -32.34
C SER A 745 11.78 22.20 -33.52
N THR A 746 11.52 22.67 -34.75
CA THR A 746 12.21 22.20 -35.97
C THR A 746 13.69 22.58 -35.95
N LEU A 747 14.55 21.75 -36.55
CA LEU A 747 16.02 21.92 -36.54
C LEU A 747 16.51 23.22 -37.20
N SER A 748 15.73 23.81 -38.10
CA SER A 748 16.03 25.08 -38.79
C SER A 748 16.30 26.27 -37.85
N GLY A 749 15.83 26.22 -36.60
CA GLY A 749 16.06 27.26 -35.58
C GLY A 749 17.30 27.05 -34.70
N LEU A 750 18.05 25.95 -34.86
CA LEU A 750 19.17 25.57 -33.99
C LEU A 750 20.56 25.83 -34.60
N SER A 751 20.61 26.41 -35.80
CA SER A 751 21.83 26.56 -36.61
C SER A 751 22.60 27.84 -36.31
N GLY A 752 23.63 27.75 -35.47
CA GLY A 752 24.75 28.69 -35.50
C GLY A 752 25.71 28.31 -36.64
N SER A 753 25.84 29.19 -37.64
CA SER A 753 26.81 29.08 -38.74
C SER A 753 28.25 29.04 -38.21
N GLY A 754 28.81 27.85 -37.99
CA GLY A 754 30.21 27.67 -37.56
C GLY A 754 30.54 26.42 -36.72
N ASN A 755 29.58 25.55 -36.42
CA ASN A 755 29.77 24.43 -35.49
C ASN A 755 30.34 23.14 -36.19
N PRO A 756 31.36 22.44 -35.64
CA PRO A 756 31.87 21.15 -36.16
C PRO A 756 30.82 20.03 -36.35
N VAL A 757 29.64 20.18 -35.76
CA VAL A 757 28.51 19.24 -35.87
C VAL A 757 28.08 18.97 -37.32
N HIS A 758 28.09 19.99 -38.19
CA HIS A 758 27.74 19.82 -39.62
C HIS A 758 28.80 19.03 -40.38
N GLN A 759 30.09 19.25 -40.10
CA GLN A 759 31.18 18.49 -40.70
C GLN A 759 31.12 17.01 -40.29
N ASN A 760 30.75 16.73 -39.04
CA ASN A 760 30.52 15.38 -38.55
C ASN A 760 29.28 14.74 -39.19
N ALA A 761 28.19 15.50 -39.40
CA ALA A 761 27.01 15.04 -40.13
C ALA A 761 27.36 14.67 -41.59
N ASP A 762 28.17 15.47 -42.28
CA ASP A 762 28.64 15.17 -43.64
C ASP A 762 29.49 13.89 -43.69
N ARG A 763 30.35 13.66 -42.70
CA ARG A 763 31.11 12.41 -42.56
C ARG A 763 30.19 11.20 -42.39
N LEU A 764 29.12 11.33 -41.60
CA LEU A 764 28.11 10.27 -41.41
C LEU A 764 27.29 10.03 -42.67
N LEU A 765 26.86 11.07 -43.38
CA LEU A 765 26.16 10.96 -44.67
C LEU A 765 27.02 10.24 -45.71
N ASN A 766 28.32 10.58 -45.77
CA ASN A 766 29.27 9.89 -46.63
C ASN A 766 29.42 8.41 -46.26
N MET A 767 29.45 8.09 -44.95
CA MET A 767 29.47 6.69 -44.50
C MET A 767 28.21 5.93 -44.94
N MET A 768 27.02 6.54 -44.79
CA MET A 768 25.74 5.92 -45.10
C MET A 768 25.48 5.76 -46.61
N PHE A 769 25.96 6.67 -47.47
CA PHE A 769 25.53 6.75 -48.88
C PHE A 769 26.65 6.75 -49.93
N LYS A 770 27.91 6.45 -49.57
CA LYS A 770 29.07 6.47 -50.50
C LYS A 770 28.95 5.58 -51.75
N ARG A 771 27.97 4.67 -51.82
CA ARG A 771 27.66 3.89 -53.05
C ARG A 771 27.08 4.73 -54.20
N ILE A 772 26.63 5.97 -53.95
CA ILE A 772 25.96 6.80 -54.97
C ILE A 772 26.99 7.50 -55.91
N LYS A 773 28.29 7.51 -55.59
CA LYS A 773 29.34 8.15 -56.42
C LYS A 773 30.71 7.46 -56.29
N ALA A 774 30.94 6.32 -56.94
CA ALA A 774 32.31 5.91 -57.36
C ALA A 774 32.29 4.67 -58.28
N ALA A 775 32.49 4.92 -59.58
CA ALA A 775 33.21 3.99 -60.45
C ALA A 775 34.72 4.30 -60.32
N ALA A 776 35.34 3.86 -59.22
CA ALA A 776 36.80 3.78 -59.06
C ALA A 776 37.11 2.90 -57.83
N PRO A 777 38.05 1.94 -57.93
CA PRO A 777 38.44 1.11 -56.80
C PRO A 777 39.60 1.81 -56.07
N ASP A 778 39.37 2.29 -54.84
CA ASP A 778 40.47 2.45 -53.89
C ASP A 778 39.99 2.39 -52.43
N GLU A 779 40.67 1.50 -51.71
CA GLU A 779 40.98 1.38 -50.28
C GLU A 779 39.88 1.27 -49.19
N THR A 780 40.00 0.16 -48.46
CA THR A 780 39.56 -0.15 -47.09
C THR A 780 38.72 0.89 -46.33
N SER A 781 37.46 0.52 -46.08
CA SER A 781 36.49 1.03 -45.09
C SER A 781 36.94 2.11 -44.09
N ALA A 782 36.87 3.39 -44.44
CA ALA A 782 37.04 4.48 -43.48
C ALA A 782 35.74 4.73 -42.67
N ARG A 783 35.49 3.94 -41.63
CA ARG A 783 34.51 4.29 -40.58
C ARG A 783 34.98 5.57 -39.87
N PRO A 784 34.09 6.55 -39.57
CA PRO A 784 34.52 7.78 -38.94
C PRO A 784 35.05 7.52 -37.53
N MET A 785 36.27 7.98 -37.24
CA MET A 785 36.89 7.91 -35.91
C MET A 785 36.35 9.03 -35.03
N LEU A 786 35.08 8.90 -34.63
CA LEU A 786 34.39 9.87 -33.77
C LEU A 786 33.95 9.20 -32.45
N PRO A 787 34.01 9.92 -31.32
CA PRO A 787 33.41 9.45 -30.08
C PRO A 787 31.89 9.40 -30.21
N ALA A 788 31.25 8.52 -29.45
CA ALA A 788 29.81 8.25 -29.61
C ALA A 788 28.95 9.51 -29.35
N TRP A 789 29.31 10.35 -28.38
CA TRP A 789 28.58 11.60 -28.12
C TRP A 789 28.59 12.57 -29.30
N GLU A 790 29.71 12.70 -30.02
CA GLU A 790 29.78 13.55 -31.22
C GLU A 790 28.87 13.01 -32.33
N ILE A 791 28.85 11.69 -32.54
CA ILE A 791 27.94 11.04 -33.47
C ILE A 791 26.48 11.36 -33.07
N MET A 792 26.11 11.13 -31.80
CA MET A 792 24.76 11.36 -31.29
C MET A 792 24.29 12.81 -31.47
N THR A 793 25.17 13.79 -31.31
CA THR A 793 24.84 15.21 -31.53
C THR A 793 24.64 15.59 -33.00
N SER A 794 25.27 14.85 -33.92
CA SER A 794 25.15 15.07 -35.37
C SER A 794 23.98 14.33 -36.01
N VAL A 795 23.50 13.23 -35.42
CA VAL A 795 22.40 12.41 -35.97
C VAL A 795 21.13 13.21 -36.31
N PRO A 796 20.61 14.17 -35.51
CA PRO A 796 19.40 14.90 -35.86
C PRO A 796 19.51 15.62 -37.21
N PHE A 797 20.67 16.23 -37.49
CA PHE A 797 20.94 16.93 -38.74
C PHE A 797 21.06 15.97 -39.93
N VAL A 798 21.64 14.79 -39.70
CA VAL A 798 21.65 13.70 -40.69
C VAL A 798 20.22 13.29 -41.02
N LEU A 799 19.37 13.07 -40.01
CA LEU A 799 18.00 12.62 -40.22
C LEU A 799 17.16 13.65 -40.98
N ASP A 800 17.30 14.94 -40.66
CA ASP A 800 16.63 16.03 -41.38
C ASP A 800 17.03 16.09 -42.85
N ALA A 801 18.35 16.03 -43.12
CA ALA A 801 18.87 16.08 -44.47
C ALA A 801 18.39 14.88 -45.31
N VAL A 802 18.40 13.68 -44.74
CA VAL A 802 18.02 12.44 -45.45
C VAL A 802 16.50 12.35 -45.64
N LEU A 803 15.68 12.74 -44.65
CA LEU A 803 14.23 12.83 -44.81
C LEU A 803 13.85 13.89 -45.84
N THR A 804 14.50 15.05 -45.83
CA THR A 804 14.29 16.13 -46.81
C THR A 804 14.66 15.65 -48.22
N ALA A 805 15.82 15.00 -48.37
CA ALA A 805 16.25 14.44 -49.65
C ALA A 805 15.25 13.39 -50.17
N CYS A 806 14.74 12.51 -49.31
CA CYS A 806 13.74 11.52 -49.68
C CYS A 806 12.38 12.16 -50.02
N GLY A 807 11.92 13.14 -49.24
CA GLY A 807 10.67 13.88 -49.49
C GLY A 807 10.67 14.70 -50.79
N HIS A 808 11.86 15.10 -51.27
CA HIS A 808 12.05 15.73 -52.58
C HIS A 808 12.42 14.76 -53.71
N GLY A 809 12.46 13.44 -53.44
CA GLY A 809 12.76 12.41 -54.43
C GLY A 809 14.23 12.35 -54.88
N ARG A 810 15.16 13.00 -54.17
CA ARG A 810 16.61 12.96 -54.44
C ARG A 810 17.26 11.68 -53.90
N LEU A 811 16.63 11.03 -52.93
CA LEU A 811 17.07 9.77 -52.33
C LEU A 811 15.92 8.77 -52.37
N SER A 812 16.20 7.53 -52.81
CA SER A 812 15.17 6.48 -52.81
C SER A 812 14.85 6.03 -51.37
N SER A 813 13.64 5.54 -51.14
CA SER A 813 13.20 4.97 -49.86
C SER A 813 14.05 3.76 -49.41
N LYS A 814 14.53 2.96 -50.37
CA LYS A 814 15.42 1.81 -50.13
C LYS A 814 16.80 2.28 -49.67
N ASP A 815 17.35 3.31 -50.32
CA ASP A 815 18.63 3.89 -49.93
C ASP A 815 18.52 4.53 -48.55
N LEU A 816 17.46 5.30 -48.28
CA LEU A 816 17.17 5.85 -46.94
C LEU A 816 17.15 4.75 -45.87
N THR A 817 16.41 3.66 -46.10
CA THR A 817 16.28 2.57 -45.13
C THR A 817 17.61 1.86 -44.88
N THR A 818 18.40 1.62 -45.94
CA THR A 818 19.72 0.99 -45.83
C THR A 818 20.74 1.91 -45.17
N GLY A 819 20.74 3.21 -45.49
CA GLY A 819 21.59 4.19 -44.80
C GLY A 819 21.27 4.30 -43.31
N LEU A 820 19.98 4.34 -42.93
CA LEU A 820 19.57 4.31 -41.52
C LEU A 820 20.01 3.01 -40.83
N ARG A 821 19.94 1.89 -41.55
CA ARG A 821 20.41 0.60 -41.05
C ARG A 821 21.92 0.62 -40.78
N ASP A 822 22.71 1.13 -41.73
CA ASP A 822 24.16 1.24 -41.61
C ASP A 822 24.56 2.16 -40.43
N LEU A 823 23.80 3.21 -40.17
CA LEU A 823 24.00 4.09 -39.00
C LEU A 823 23.76 3.35 -37.67
N VAL A 824 22.69 2.56 -37.57
CA VAL A 824 22.37 1.79 -36.35
C VAL A 824 23.34 0.62 -36.18
N ASP A 825 23.76 -0.05 -37.25
CA ASP A 825 24.76 -1.12 -37.19
C ASP A 825 26.15 -0.56 -36.82
N PHE A 826 26.46 0.69 -37.20
CA PHE A 826 27.68 1.38 -36.79
C PHE A 826 27.64 1.79 -35.31
N LEU A 827 26.54 2.42 -34.87
CA LEU A 827 26.33 2.83 -33.49
C LEU A 827 24.88 2.53 -33.07
N PRO A 828 24.62 1.41 -32.36
CA PRO A 828 23.26 1.05 -31.98
C PRO A 828 22.53 2.11 -31.14
N ALA A 829 23.26 2.88 -30.33
CA ALA A 829 22.71 4.01 -29.57
C ALA A 829 22.01 5.08 -30.44
N SER A 830 22.40 5.22 -31.71
CA SER A 830 21.80 6.21 -32.63
C SER A 830 20.30 6.03 -32.81
N ILE A 831 19.77 4.82 -32.60
CA ILE A 831 18.32 4.55 -32.64
C ILE A 831 17.53 5.45 -31.68
N ALA A 832 18.13 5.87 -30.57
CA ALA A 832 17.49 6.77 -29.61
C ALA A 832 17.16 8.12 -30.25
N THR A 833 18.13 8.72 -30.94
CA THR A 833 17.94 9.99 -31.63
C THR A 833 17.03 9.84 -32.84
N ILE A 834 17.08 8.70 -33.55
CA ILE A 834 16.14 8.38 -34.64
C ILE A 834 14.71 8.35 -34.10
N VAL A 835 14.48 7.61 -33.02
CA VAL A 835 13.18 7.48 -32.36
C VAL A 835 12.66 8.85 -31.94
N SER A 836 13.43 9.64 -31.19
CA SER A 836 12.96 10.93 -30.67
C SER A 836 12.66 11.92 -31.79
N TYR A 837 13.54 11.99 -32.80
CA TYR A 837 13.38 12.89 -33.93
C TYR A 837 12.17 12.52 -34.79
N PHE A 838 12.06 11.25 -35.21
CA PHE A 838 10.93 10.79 -36.03
C PHE A 838 9.61 10.92 -35.27
N THR A 839 9.58 10.59 -33.98
CA THR A 839 8.39 10.77 -33.15
C THR A 839 7.95 12.24 -33.13
N ALA A 840 8.88 13.16 -32.90
CA ALA A 840 8.59 14.59 -32.88
C ALA A 840 8.06 15.08 -34.25
N GLU A 841 8.70 14.68 -35.35
CA GLU A 841 8.28 15.07 -36.71
C GLU A 841 6.91 14.49 -37.10
N VAL A 842 6.59 13.27 -36.68
CA VAL A 842 5.24 12.69 -36.86
C VAL A 842 4.21 13.50 -36.09
N THR A 843 4.48 13.84 -34.83
CA THR A 843 3.56 14.65 -34.02
C THR A 843 3.37 16.07 -34.54
N ARG A 844 4.35 16.63 -35.25
CA ARG A 844 4.24 17.94 -35.90
C ARG A 844 3.36 17.92 -37.15
N GLY A 845 3.24 16.78 -37.83
CA GLY A 845 2.39 16.63 -39.01
C GLY A 845 2.82 17.45 -40.23
N LEU A 846 4.08 17.89 -40.31
CA LEU A 846 4.58 18.77 -41.39
C LEU A 846 5.02 18.02 -42.65
N TRP A 847 5.27 16.71 -42.54
CA TRP A 847 5.79 15.89 -43.63
C TRP A 847 4.69 15.37 -44.56
N LYS A 848 5.03 15.25 -45.85
CA LYS A 848 4.17 14.59 -46.83
C LYS A 848 3.96 13.11 -46.47
N TYR A 849 2.81 12.57 -46.87
CA TYR A 849 2.49 11.16 -46.68
C TYR A 849 3.17 10.30 -47.76
N ALA A 850 3.74 9.18 -47.33
CA ALA A 850 4.34 8.14 -48.15
C ALA A 850 3.30 7.06 -48.48
N SER A 851 3.21 6.68 -49.76
CA SER A 851 2.30 5.64 -50.24
C SER A 851 2.90 4.24 -50.08
N MET A 852 2.27 3.38 -49.28
CA MET A 852 2.69 2.00 -48.97
C MET A 852 2.32 1.02 -50.10
N ASN A 853 2.91 1.21 -51.29
CA ASN A 853 2.51 0.57 -52.55
C ASN A 853 3.26 -0.74 -52.88
N GLY A 854 4.28 -1.12 -52.12
CA GLY A 854 5.14 -2.29 -52.37
C GLY A 854 6.33 -2.03 -53.28
N ASN A 855 6.33 -0.94 -54.06
CA ASN A 855 7.42 -0.56 -54.95
C ASN A 855 8.42 0.35 -54.22
N ASP A 856 7.92 1.45 -53.68
CA ASP A 856 8.71 2.44 -52.95
C ASP A 856 8.77 2.06 -51.46
N TRP A 857 7.63 1.73 -50.88
CA TRP A 857 7.51 1.38 -49.45
C TRP A 857 6.86 0.00 -49.30
N PRO A 858 7.12 -0.75 -48.20
CA PRO A 858 6.51 -2.06 -47.97
C PRO A 858 4.97 -2.02 -48.02
N SER A 859 4.31 -2.98 -48.70
CA SER A 859 2.84 -3.00 -48.83
C SER A 859 2.17 -3.82 -47.72
N PRO A 860 1.22 -3.25 -46.94
CA PRO A 860 0.44 -3.99 -45.94
C PRO A 860 -0.75 -4.77 -46.54
N ALA A 861 -1.02 -4.64 -47.84
CA ALA A 861 -2.29 -5.06 -48.47
C ALA A 861 -2.65 -6.53 -48.25
N ALA A 862 -1.67 -7.42 -48.13
CA ALA A 862 -1.90 -8.85 -47.93
C ALA A 862 -2.55 -9.20 -46.58
N ASN A 863 -2.21 -8.45 -45.52
CA ASN A 863 -2.59 -8.79 -44.14
C ASN A 863 -3.48 -7.73 -43.48
N LEU A 864 -3.60 -6.52 -44.04
CA LEU A 864 -4.28 -5.39 -43.39
C LEU A 864 -5.73 -5.69 -43.02
N LEU A 865 -6.52 -6.24 -43.96
CA LEU A 865 -7.93 -6.57 -43.71
C LEU A 865 -8.10 -7.66 -42.63
N SER A 866 -7.19 -8.65 -42.59
CA SER A 866 -7.18 -9.69 -41.55
C SER A 866 -6.90 -9.07 -40.19
N VAL A 867 -5.86 -8.24 -40.10
CA VAL A 867 -5.47 -7.56 -38.86
C VAL A 867 -6.56 -6.62 -38.36
N GLU A 868 -7.20 -5.85 -39.24
CA GLU A 868 -8.35 -5.01 -38.86
C GLU A 868 -9.54 -5.83 -38.34
N ALA A 869 -9.82 -6.98 -38.96
CA ALA A 869 -10.88 -7.88 -38.51
C ALA A 869 -10.56 -8.48 -37.11
N GLU A 870 -9.31 -8.92 -36.90
CA GLU A 870 -8.86 -9.45 -35.61
C GLU A 870 -8.86 -8.38 -34.51
N ILE A 871 -8.45 -7.13 -34.82
CA ILE A 871 -8.56 -6.01 -33.88
C ILE A 871 -10.02 -5.79 -33.47
N LYS A 872 -10.96 -5.82 -34.43
CA LYS A 872 -12.40 -5.69 -34.15
C LYS A 872 -12.91 -6.85 -33.30
N GLU A 873 -12.43 -8.07 -33.54
CA GLU A 873 -12.79 -9.25 -32.74
C GLU A 873 -12.30 -9.13 -31.29
N ILE A 874 -11.05 -8.69 -31.08
CA ILE A 874 -10.48 -8.44 -29.74
C ILE A 874 -11.33 -7.40 -28.99
N LEU A 875 -11.67 -6.30 -29.64
CA LEU A 875 -12.49 -5.23 -29.03
C LEU A 875 -13.90 -5.73 -28.69
N ALA A 876 -14.54 -6.44 -29.62
CA ALA A 876 -15.86 -7.02 -29.41
C ALA A 876 -15.87 -8.06 -28.27
N ALA A 877 -14.81 -8.87 -28.14
CA ALA A 877 -14.67 -9.82 -27.03
C ALA A 877 -14.63 -9.14 -25.66
N THR A 878 -14.14 -7.90 -25.60
CA THR A 878 -14.13 -7.08 -24.37
C THR A 878 -15.38 -6.20 -24.20
N GLY A 879 -16.39 -6.36 -25.06
CA GLY A 879 -17.63 -5.57 -25.02
C GLY A 879 -17.49 -4.15 -25.55
N VAL A 880 -16.44 -3.85 -26.31
CA VAL A 880 -16.21 -2.54 -26.92
C VAL A 880 -16.67 -2.59 -28.38
N GLN A 881 -17.63 -1.76 -28.72
CA GLN A 881 -18.07 -1.53 -30.10
C GLN A 881 -17.51 -0.21 -30.59
N VAL A 882 -16.62 -0.30 -31.58
CA VAL A 882 -16.12 0.88 -32.30
C VAL A 882 -17.02 1.07 -33.52
N PRO A 883 -17.53 2.28 -33.80
CA PRO A 883 -18.17 2.57 -35.08
C PRO A 883 -17.24 2.10 -36.20
N ASN A 884 -17.78 1.62 -37.32
CA ASN A 884 -16.95 1.33 -38.49
C ASN A 884 -16.22 2.63 -38.85
N LEU A 885 -14.96 2.76 -38.40
CA LEU A 885 -14.06 3.84 -38.73
C LEU A 885 -13.96 3.84 -40.24
N VAL A 886 -14.68 4.79 -40.82
CA VAL A 886 -14.97 5.01 -42.23
C VAL A 886 -13.94 4.34 -43.15
N THR A 887 -14.22 3.11 -43.57
CA THR A 887 -13.78 2.56 -44.87
C THR A 887 -14.61 3.20 -46.01
N GLY A 888 -14.94 4.48 -45.87
CA GLY A 888 -16.01 5.16 -46.61
C GLY A 888 -15.64 6.54 -47.16
N SER A 889 -14.36 6.83 -47.39
CA SER A 889 -13.96 7.99 -48.22
C SER A 889 -12.83 7.70 -49.22
N LEU A 890 -12.36 6.45 -49.33
CA LEU A 890 -11.51 6.01 -50.44
C LEU A 890 -12.15 4.78 -51.07
N GLY A 891 -13.11 5.01 -51.95
CA GLY A 891 -13.51 3.98 -52.90
C GLY A 891 -12.29 3.52 -53.70
N GLY A 892 -12.13 2.20 -53.85
CA GLY A 892 -11.30 1.55 -54.87
C GLY A 892 -9.78 1.80 -54.82
N ASN A 893 -9.00 0.75 -54.54
CA ASN A 893 -7.59 0.58 -54.94
C ASN A 893 -6.54 1.66 -54.58
N ALA A 894 -6.86 2.69 -53.79
CA ALA A 894 -5.86 3.67 -53.37
C ALA A 894 -4.88 3.08 -52.33
N PRO A 895 -3.55 3.22 -52.50
CA PRO A 895 -2.56 2.68 -51.56
C PRO A 895 -2.64 3.41 -50.21
N VAL A 896 -2.59 2.64 -49.12
CA VAL A 896 -2.57 3.18 -47.76
C VAL A 896 -1.34 4.06 -47.57
N SER A 897 -1.48 5.19 -46.87
CA SER A 897 -0.39 6.14 -46.69
C SER A 897 -0.04 6.38 -45.23
N LEU A 898 1.25 6.59 -44.94
CA LEU A 898 1.77 6.92 -43.61
C LEU A 898 2.58 8.23 -43.70
N PRO A 899 2.68 9.03 -42.62
CA PRO A 899 3.64 10.14 -42.59
C PRO A 899 5.06 9.66 -42.94
N LEU A 900 5.80 10.40 -43.78
CA LEU A 900 7.13 9.98 -44.27
C LEU A 900 8.09 9.51 -43.15
N PRO A 901 8.24 10.22 -42.01
CA PRO A 901 9.12 9.76 -40.93
C PRO A 901 8.63 8.45 -40.29
N LEU A 902 7.30 8.23 -40.19
CA LEU A 902 6.74 6.97 -39.68
C LEU A 902 6.97 5.82 -40.66
N ALA A 903 6.84 6.06 -41.96
CA ALA A 903 7.13 5.07 -43.00
C ALA A 903 8.61 4.66 -43.00
N ALA A 904 9.52 5.64 -42.87
CA ALA A 904 10.96 5.43 -42.72
C ALA A 904 11.28 4.63 -41.45
N PHE A 905 10.64 4.98 -40.33
CA PHE A 905 10.84 4.30 -39.05
C PHE A 905 10.38 2.85 -39.12
N LEU A 906 9.16 2.61 -39.59
CA LEU A 906 8.61 1.27 -39.78
C LEU A 906 9.53 0.42 -40.66
N SER A 907 9.97 0.98 -41.80
CA SER A 907 10.84 0.29 -42.76
C SER A 907 12.21 -0.06 -42.17
N LEU A 908 12.80 0.82 -41.36
CA LEU A 908 14.02 0.52 -40.60
C LEU A 908 13.79 -0.63 -39.62
N THR A 909 12.72 -0.57 -38.83
CA THR A 909 12.49 -1.54 -37.75
C THR A 909 12.25 -2.97 -38.26
N ILE A 910 11.59 -3.14 -39.41
CA ILE A 910 11.39 -4.46 -40.04
C ILE A 910 12.67 -5.07 -40.67
N THR A 911 13.76 -4.29 -40.80
CA THR A 911 15.06 -4.82 -41.25
C THR A 911 15.77 -5.65 -40.19
N PHE A 912 15.50 -5.42 -38.90
CA PHE A 912 16.17 -6.13 -37.82
C PHE A 912 15.77 -7.62 -37.81
N ARG A 913 16.79 -8.48 -37.70
CA ARG A 913 16.59 -9.91 -37.41
C ARG A 913 16.31 -10.08 -35.92
N GLN A 914 15.72 -11.20 -35.55
CA GLN A 914 15.38 -11.49 -34.14
C GLN A 914 16.53 -12.18 -33.39
N ASP A 915 17.73 -11.67 -33.58
CA ASP A 915 18.94 -12.15 -32.91
C ASP A 915 19.16 -11.35 -31.62
N LYS A 916 19.91 -11.90 -30.65
CA LYS A 916 20.16 -11.27 -29.34
C LYS A 916 20.72 -9.84 -29.45
N SER A 917 21.51 -9.54 -30.48
CA SER A 917 22.07 -8.21 -30.72
C SER A 917 21.03 -7.16 -31.13
N SER A 918 19.97 -7.59 -31.83
CA SER A 918 18.90 -6.71 -32.32
C SER A 918 17.77 -6.55 -31.29
N GLU A 919 17.68 -7.45 -30.30
CA GLU A 919 16.70 -7.38 -29.20
C GLU A 919 16.84 -6.08 -28.38
N LEU A 920 18.08 -5.63 -28.14
CA LEU A 920 18.36 -4.37 -27.44
C LEU A 920 17.78 -3.16 -28.18
N VAL A 921 17.99 -3.10 -29.50
CA VAL A 921 17.51 -2.00 -30.36
C VAL A 921 15.99 -2.03 -30.47
N LEU A 922 15.41 -3.21 -30.72
CA LEU A 922 13.96 -3.40 -30.80
C LEU A 922 13.25 -3.16 -29.46
N GLY A 923 13.94 -3.37 -28.33
CA GLY A 923 13.42 -3.07 -26.99
C GLY A 923 13.16 -1.57 -26.76
N VAL A 924 13.83 -0.68 -27.51
CA VAL A 924 13.58 0.77 -27.49
C VAL A 924 12.72 1.20 -28.67
N ALA A 925 13.03 0.71 -29.88
CA ALA A 925 12.36 1.12 -31.12
C ALA A 925 10.94 0.58 -31.25
N GLY A 926 10.67 -0.66 -30.79
CA GLY A 926 9.35 -1.29 -30.88
C GLY A 926 8.27 -0.53 -30.09
N PRO A 927 8.45 -0.31 -28.78
CA PRO A 927 7.51 0.49 -27.97
C PRO A 927 7.34 1.93 -28.49
N ALA A 928 8.41 2.53 -29.05
CA ALA A 928 8.33 3.83 -29.68
C ALA A 928 7.50 3.83 -30.97
N LEU A 929 7.64 2.81 -31.81
CA LEU A 929 6.87 2.65 -33.03
C LEU A 929 5.38 2.45 -32.71
N GLU A 930 5.05 1.64 -31.72
CA GLU A 930 3.67 1.48 -31.23
C GLU A 930 3.10 2.82 -30.72
N SER A 931 3.88 3.54 -29.90
CA SER A 931 3.46 4.83 -29.34
C SER A 931 3.20 5.89 -30.40
N THR A 932 4.12 6.03 -31.37
CA THR A 932 4.03 6.98 -32.49
C THR A 932 2.88 6.66 -33.42
N ALA A 933 2.75 5.41 -33.85
CA ALA A 933 1.66 4.98 -34.72
C ALA A 933 0.30 5.11 -34.03
N GLY A 934 0.22 4.84 -32.72
CA GLY A 934 -1.00 5.03 -31.95
C GLY A 934 -1.42 6.50 -31.77
N GLY A 935 -0.47 7.44 -31.82
CA GLY A 935 -0.75 8.88 -31.80
C GLY A 935 -1.13 9.47 -33.17
N SER A 936 -0.94 8.72 -34.25
CA SER A 936 -1.25 9.13 -35.63
C SER A 936 -2.67 8.71 -36.04
N PRO A 937 -3.30 9.37 -37.05
CA PRO A 937 -4.67 9.05 -37.45
C PRO A 937 -4.79 7.59 -37.93
N TRP A 938 -5.95 6.99 -37.67
CA TRP A 938 -6.32 5.67 -38.20
C TRP A 938 -6.24 5.67 -39.74
N PRO A 939 -5.68 4.63 -40.41
CA PRO A 939 -5.31 3.29 -39.92
C PRO A 939 -3.79 3.09 -39.70
N SER A 940 -3.04 4.08 -39.22
CA SER A 940 -1.58 3.98 -39.13
C SER A 940 -1.04 2.81 -38.28
N MET A 941 -1.65 2.55 -37.12
CA MET A 941 -1.27 1.39 -36.28
C MET A 941 -1.64 0.03 -36.91
N PRO A 942 -2.85 -0.18 -37.46
CA PRO A 942 -3.15 -1.38 -38.27
C PRO A 942 -2.13 -1.67 -39.38
N VAL A 943 -1.63 -0.64 -40.06
CA VAL A 943 -0.58 -0.79 -41.08
C VAL A 943 0.74 -1.28 -40.48
N VAL A 944 1.19 -0.66 -39.38
CA VAL A 944 2.38 -1.09 -38.64
C VAL A 944 2.24 -2.55 -38.20
N ALA A 945 1.08 -2.90 -37.64
CA ALA A 945 0.78 -4.24 -37.16
C ALA A 945 0.79 -5.27 -38.29
N ALA A 946 0.14 -4.98 -39.42
CA ALA A 946 0.08 -5.87 -40.58
C ALA A 946 1.48 -6.21 -41.13
N LEU A 947 2.36 -5.23 -41.24
CA LEU A 947 3.72 -5.42 -41.76
C LEU A 947 4.62 -6.17 -40.76
N TRP A 948 4.53 -5.84 -39.47
CA TRP A 948 5.31 -6.53 -38.44
C TRP A 948 4.84 -7.97 -38.22
N ALA A 949 3.53 -8.21 -38.24
CA ALA A 949 2.95 -9.55 -38.15
C ALA A 949 3.33 -10.41 -39.37
N GLN A 950 3.41 -9.80 -40.57
CA GLN A 950 3.91 -10.48 -41.77
C GLN A 950 5.38 -10.90 -41.61
N LYS A 951 6.21 -10.02 -41.04
CA LYS A 951 7.63 -10.29 -40.82
C LYS A 951 7.86 -11.38 -39.77
N VAL A 952 7.06 -11.37 -38.70
CA VAL A 952 7.24 -12.24 -37.54
C VAL A 952 5.93 -12.91 -37.17
N LYS A 953 5.63 -14.04 -37.82
CA LYS A 953 4.41 -14.82 -37.56
C LYS A 953 4.25 -15.23 -36.09
N ARG A 954 5.36 -15.56 -35.40
CA ARG A 954 5.32 -15.93 -33.97
C ARG A 954 4.89 -14.79 -33.04
N TRP A 955 4.92 -13.54 -33.48
CA TRP A 955 4.54 -12.36 -32.67
C TRP A 955 3.16 -11.82 -33.08
N HIS A 956 2.48 -12.47 -34.02
CA HIS A 956 1.23 -12.00 -34.62
C HIS A 956 0.21 -11.59 -33.56
N SER A 957 -0.16 -12.49 -32.65
CA SER A 957 -1.15 -12.20 -31.60
C SER A 957 -0.74 -11.03 -30.70
N PHE A 958 0.54 -10.96 -30.32
CA PHE A 958 1.07 -9.88 -29.48
C PHE A 958 1.00 -8.52 -30.18
N ILE A 959 1.40 -8.48 -31.46
CA ILE A 959 1.39 -7.25 -32.27
C ILE A 959 -0.04 -6.77 -32.51
N VAL A 960 -0.95 -7.68 -32.88
CA VAL A 960 -2.37 -7.38 -33.12
C VAL A 960 -3.06 -6.92 -31.83
N PHE A 961 -2.76 -7.55 -30.68
CA PHE A 961 -3.21 -7.10 -29.37
C PHE A 961 -2.70 -5.70 -29.05
N GLY A 962 -1.39 -5.44 -29.24
CA GLY A 962 -0.80 -4.11 -29.07
C GLY A 962 -1.49 -3.05 -29.92
N ALA A 963 -1.80 -3.38 -31.18
CA ALA A 963 -2.50 -2.49 -32.11
C ALA A 963 -3.92 -2.13 -31.65
N SER A 964 -4.66 -3.10 -31.09
CA SER A 964 -6.03 -2.87 -30.60
C SER A 964 -6.13 -1.79 -29.52
N ARG A 965 -5.05 -1.56 -28.75
CA ARG A 965 -4.98 -0.57 -27.66
C ARG A 965 -5.05 0.88 -28.16
N THR A 966 -4.73 1.13 -29.44
CA THR A 966 -4.67 2.49 -30.01
C THR A 966 -6.03 3.15 -30.16
N VAL A 967 -7.10 2.37 -30.31
CA VAL A 967 -8.49 2.87 -30.39
C VAL A 967 -8.84 3.73 -29.17
N PHE A 968 -8.40 3.30 -27.98
CA PHE A 968 -8.72 3.95 -26.71
C PHE A 968 -7.96 5.26 -26.47
N LYS A 969 -6.88 5.52 -27.23
CA LYS A 969 -6.20 6.82 -27.20
C LYS A 969 -7.05 7.91 -27.85
N GLN A 970 -7.87 7.54 -28.83
CA GLN A 970 -8.63 8.46 -29.68
C GLN A 970 -10.10 8.58 -29.25
N ASP A 971 -10.69 7.51 -28.70
CA ASP A 971 -12.11 7.48 -28.33
C ASP A 971 -12.32 7.28 -26.82
N LYS A 972 -12.79 8.33 -26.14
CA LYS A 972 -13.19 8.28 -24.72
C LYS A 972 -14.37 7.32 -24.49
N ASN A 973 -15.28 7.17 -25.45
CA ASN A 973 -16.43 6.28 -25.31
C ASN A 973 -16.00 4.81 -25.28
N ALA A 974 -14.98 4.43 -26.06
CA ALA A 974 -14.38 3.11 -25.99
C ALA A 974 -13.85 2.79 -24.58
N VAL A 975 -13.20 3.76 -23.91
CA VAL A 975 -12.73 3.60 -22.52
C VAL A 975 -13.91 3.42 -21.55
N LYS A 976 -14.98 4.21 -21.70
CA LYS A 976 -16.20 4.06 -20.89
C LYS A 976 -16.86 2.70 -21.08
N GLN A 977 -16.96 2.22 -22.32
CA GLN A 977 -17.47 0.88 -22.63
C GLN A 977 -16.61 -0.21 -21.99
N LEU A 978 -15.28 -0.11 -22.08
CA LEU A 978 -14.37 -1.08 -21.47
C LEU A 978 -14.50 -1.11 -19.93
N LEU A 979 -14.60 0.06 -19.29
CA LEU A 979 -14.85 0.17 -17.86
C LEU A 979 -16.19 -0.47 -17.49
N ARG A 980 -17.26 -0.21 -18.26
CA ARG A 980 -18.57 -0.87 -18.07
C ARG A 980 -18.45 -2.39 -18.16
N SER A 981 -17.72 -2.91 -19.15
CA SER A 981 -17.45 -4.34 -19.28
C SER A 981 -16.71 -4.89 -18.07
N CYS A 982 -15.68 -4.20 -17.57
CA CYS A 982 -14.94 -4.59 -16.36
C CYS A 982 -15.86 -4.72 -15.14
N PHE A 983 -16.74 -3.73 -14.92
CA PHE A 983 -17.73 -3.79 -13.85
C PHE A 983 -18.73 -4.93 -14.05
N ALA A 984 -19.29 -5.06 -15.26
CA ALA A 984 -20.29 -6.08 -15.58
C ALA A 984 -19.80 -7.51 -15.41
N VAL A 985 -18.57 -7.83 -15.85
CA VAL A 985 -17.98 -9.18 -15.66
C VAL A 985 -17.60 -9.46 -14.21
N THR A 986 -17.28 -8.42 -13.44
CA THR A 986 -16.90 -8.55 -12.03
C THR A 986 -18.13 -8.79 -11.15
N THR A 987 -19.21 -8.04 -11.38
CA THR A 987 -20.47 -8.12 -10.59
C THR A 987 -21.45 -9.17 -11.12
N GLY A 988 -21.30 -9.61 -12.37
CA GLY A 988 -22.13 -10.63 -13.01
C GLY A 988 -23.49 -10.12 -13.49
N THR A 989 -23.63 -8.84 -13.85
CA THR A 989 -24.92 -8.17 -14.10
C THR A 989 -25.44 -8.20 -15.55
N THR A 990 -24.79 -8.87 -16.51
CA THR A 990 -25.21 -8.83 -17.94
C THR A 990 -25.31 -10.20 -18.63
N GLY A 991 -26.43 -10.46 -19.31
CA GLY A 991 -26.74 -11.74 -19.98
C GLY A 991 -26.16 -11.96 -21.40
N THR A 992 -25.64 -10.93 -22.08
CA THR A 992 -25.17 -11.05 -23.49
C THR A 992 -23.69 -11.42 -23.64
N LEU A 993 -22.81 -11.04 -22.71
CA LEU A 993 -21.38 -11.44 -22.69
C LEU A 993 -21.14 -12.78 -21.96
N MET A 994 -22.11 -13.22 -21.15
CA MET A 994 -22.06 -14.45 -20.34
C MET A 994 -22.15 -15.76 -21.13
N SER A 995 -22.47 -15.73 -22.44
CA SER A 995 -22.56 -16.97 -23.23
C SER A 995 -21.20 -17.57 -23.60
N LYS A 996 -20.12 -16.77 -23.54
CA LYS A 996 -18.74 -17.20 -23.85
C LYS A 996 -17.76 -17.13 -22.66
N LEU A 997 -17.99 -16.21 -21.71
CA LEU A 997 -17.25 -16.11 -20.44
C LEU A 997 -18.13 -16.74 -19.36
N GLN A 998 -17.66 -17.82 -18.73
CA GLN A 998 -18.44 -18.73 -17.88
C GLN A 998 -19.44 -18.06 -16.91
N VAL A 999 -20.49 -18.83 -16.58
CA VAL A 999 -21.66 -18.59 -15.69
C VAL A 999 -21.37 -17.98 -14.30
N HIS A 1000 -20.10 -17.71 -13.95
CA HIS A 1000 -19.68 -17.22 -12.63
C HIS A 1000 -18.69 -16.04 -12.81
N GLY A 1001 -19.15 -14.80 -12.61
CA GLY A 1001 -18.31 -13.59 -12.61
C GLY A 1001 -17.18 -13.57 -11.56
N GLY A 1002 -16.45 -12.45 -11.50
CA GLY A 1002 -15.38 -12.22 -10.51
C GLY A 1002 -13.99 -12.11 -11.13
N VAL A 1003 -12.93 -12.38 -10.36
CA VAL A 1003 -11.53 -12.13 -10.76
C VAL A 1003 -11.14 -12.88 -12.05
N GLY A 1004 -11.61 -14.12 -12.22
CA GLY A 1004 -11.31 -14.92 -13.42
C GLY A 1004 -11.97 -14.35 -14.69
N ALA A 1005 -13.17 -13.79 -14.59
CA ALA A 1005 -13.82 -13.12 -15.71
C ALA A 1005 -13.20 -11.74 -16.03
N LEU A 1006 -12.66 -11.06 -15.02
CA LEU A 1006 -12.00 -9.76 -15.17
C LEU A 1006 -10.57 -9.88 -15.73
N LEU A 1007 -9.78 -10.83 -15.22
CA LEU A 1007 -8.33 -10.93 -15.46
C LEU A 1007 -7.91 -12.24 -16.17
N GLY A 1008 -8.87 -13.10 -16.53
CA GLY A 1008 -8.64 -14.43 -17.12
C GLY A 1008 -8.55 -15.55 -16.08
N HIS A 1009 -9.01 -16.74 -16.46
CA HIS A 1009 -8.83 -17.96 -15.66
C HIS A 1009 -7.47 -18.59 -15.97
N GLY A 1010 -6.69 -18.87 -14.93
CA GLY A 1010 -5.50 -19.71 -15.05
C GLY A 1010 -5.89 -21.17 -14.90
N GLY A 1011 -5.62 -21.97 -15.94
CA GLY A 1011 -5.77 -23.43 -15.92
C GLY A 1011 -7.15 -23.96 -16.31
N MET A 1012 -7.37 -24.14 -17.62
CA MET A 1012 -8.22 -25.19 -18.22
C MET A 1012 -7.67 -25.42 -19.64
N GLN A 1013 -7.15 -26.63 -19.89
CA GLN A 1013 -6.53 -27.00 -21.16
C GLN A 1013 -7.45 -26.76 -22.37
N GLY A 1014 -6.91 -26.08 -23.39
CA GLY A 1014 -7.21 -26.39 -24.80
C GLY A 1014 -8.36 -25.65 -25.49
N GLY A 1015 -8.81 -24.50 -24.98
CA GLY A 1015 -9.81 -23.66 -25.66
C GLY A 1015 -9.35 -22.22 -25.86
N GLN A 1016 -9.65 -21.62 -27.02
CA GLN A 1016 -9.51 -20.17 -27.23
C GLN A 1016 -10.48 -19.44 -26.29
N TYR A 1017 -10.02 -18.98 -25.14
CA TYR A 1017 -10.81 -18.13 -24.26
C TYR A 1017 -10.77 -16.68 -24.76
N PRO A 1018 -11.92 -15.97 -24.80
CA PRO A 1018 -11.94 -14.56 -25.17
C PRO A 1018 -11.14 -13.73 -24.15
N LEU A 1019 -10.41 -12.74 -24.66
CA LEU A 1019 -9.59 -11.82 -23.87
C LEU A 1019 -10.40 -11.15 -22.75
N ALA A 1020 -9.89 -11.19 -21.52
CA ALA A 1020 -10.57 -10.60 -20.38
C ALA A 1020 -10.46 -9.05 -20.39
N PRO A 1021 -11.56 -8.31 -20.13
CA PRO A 1021 -11.60 -6.85 -20.28
C PRO A 1021 -10.66 -6.11 -19.30
N GLY A 1022 -10.43 -6.67 -18.11
CA GLY A 1022 -9.50 -6.10 -17.13
C GLY A 1022 -8.04 -6.12 -17.62
N ILE A 1023 -7.62 -7.18 -18.31
CA ILE A 1023 -6.26 -7.25 -18.90
C ILE A 1023 -6.08 -6.17 -19.96
N LEU A 1024 -7.09 -5.98 -20.81
CA LEU A 1024 -7.06 -4.92 -21.81
C LEU A 1024 -6.98 -3.54 -21.14
N TYR A 1025 -7.79 -3.29 -20.10
CA TYR A 1025 -7.76 -2.03 -19.36
C TYR A 1025 -6.39 -1.76 -18.71
N LEU A 1026 -5.80 -2.75 -18.05
CA LEU A 1026 -4.46 -2.67 -17.45
C LEU A 1026 -3.38 -2.33 -18.50
N GLY A 1027 -3.51 -2.88 -19.71
CA GLY A 1027 -2.64 -2.53 -20.82
C GLY A 1027 -2.83 -1.10 -21.32
N ILE A 1028 -4.04 -0.53 -21.29
CA ILE A 1028 -4.33 0.76 -21.96
C ILE A 1028 -4.16 1.97 -21.05
N TYR A 1029 -4.58 1.88 -19.78
CA TYR A 1029 -4.70 3.05 -18.91
C TYR A 1029 -3.43 3.94 -18.83
N PRO A 1030 -2.17 3.42 -18.89
CA PRO A 1030 -0.97 4.24 -18.82
C PRO A 1030 -0.74 5.11 -20.07
N ALA A 1031 -1.47 4.85 -21.14
CA ALA A 1031 -1.35 5.50 -22.44
C ALA A 1031 -2.54 6.43 -22.75
N LEU A 1032 -3.45 6.66 -21.79
CA LEU A 1032 -4.60 7.55 -21.93
C LEU A 1032 -4.17 9.03 -21.79
N HIS A 1033 -4.58 9.86 -22.75
CA HIS A 1033 -4.23 11.29 -22.76
C HIS A 1033 -5.01 12.13 -21.74
N GLU A 1034 -6.29 11.80 -21.49
CA GLU A 1034 -7.13 12.51 -20.52
C GLU A 1034 -7.66 11.52 -19.49
N ILE A 1035 -6.96 11.39 -18.37
CA ILE A 1035 -7.28 10.38 -17.36
C ILE A 1035 -8.23 10.90 -16.28
N MET A 1036 -8.48 12.21 -16.22
CA MET A 1036 -9.28 12.85 -15.17
C MET A 1036 -10.74 12.38 -15.16
N PHE A 1037 -11.36 12.22 -16.34
CA PHE A 1037 -12.75 11.77 -16.47
C PHE A 1037 -12.97 10.34 -15.94
N VAL A 1038 -11.91 9.54 -15.82
CA VAL A 1038 -11.98 8.16 -15.29
C VAL A 1038 -12.51 8.18 -13.85
N THR A 1039 -12.21 9.21 -13.07
CA THR A 1039 -12.74 9.36 -11.71
C THR A 1039 -14.27 9.40 -11.71
N ASP A 1040 -14.85 10.25 -12.56
CA ASP A 1040 -16.30 10.44 -12.65
C ASP A 1040 -16.98 9.21 -13.24
N GLU A 1041 -16.40 8.58 -14.27
CA GLU A 1041 -16.96 7.35 -14.85
C GLU A 1041 -16.90 6.19 -13.84
N ILE A 1042 -15.81 6.01 -13.08
CA ILE A 1042 -15.73 4.97 -12.05
C ILE A 1042 -16.77 5.23 -10.94
N LEU A 1043 -16.90 6.47 -10.46
CA LEU A 1043 -17.91 6.84 -9.48
C LEU A 1043 -19.33 6.51 -9.99
N PHE A 1044 -19.62 6.88 -11.24
CA PHE A 1044 -20.89 6.55 -11.90
C PHE A 1044 -21.12 5.04 -11.96
N LEU A 1045 -20.11 4.24 -12.31
CA LEU A 1045 -20.22 2.78 -12.41
C LEU A 1045 -20.41 2.09 -11.06
N VAL A 1046 -19.79 2.59 -9.98
CA VAL A 1046 -20.02 2.09 -8.62
C VAL A 1046 -21.47 2.32 -8.21
N VAL A 1047 -22.00 3.52 -8.46
CA VAL A 1047 -23.39 3.88 -8.16
C VAL A 1047 -24.37 3.07 -9.03
N LYS A 1048 -24.09 2.94 -10.33
CA LYS A 1048 -24.91 2.14 -11.26
C LYS A 1048 -24.93 0.66 -10.86
N ALA A 1049 -23.78 0.08 -10.50
CA ALA A 1049 -23.71 -1.29 -10.02
C ALA A 1049 -24.55 -1.50 -8.75
N ALA A 1050 -24.56 -0.53 -7.82
CA ALA A 1050 -25.43 -0.57 -6.64
C ALA A 1050 -26.92 -0.57 -7.00
N ARG A 1051 -27.34 0.22 -8.00
CA ARG A 1051 -28.73 0.25 -8.49
C ARG A 1051 -29.12 -1.04 -9.18
N ASP A 1052 -28.31 -1.53 -10.11
CA ASP A 1052 -28.62 -2.72 -10.90
C ASP A 1052 -28.75 -3.97 -10.01
N LEU A 1053 -27.85 -4.11 -9.03
CA LEU A 1053 -27.85 -5.23 -8.09
C LEU A 1053 -29.01 -5.18 -7.08
N THR A 1054 -29.54 -4.00 -6.76
CA THR A 1054 -30.71 -3.85 -5.90
C THR A 1054 -32.02 -4.02 -6.68
N ALA A 1055 -32.09 -3.58 -7.93
CA ALA A 1055 -33.23 -3.79 -8.83
C ALA A 1055 -33.45 -5.28 -9.16
N ALA A 1056 -32.38 -6.05 -9.36
CA ALA A 1056 -32.44 -7.50 -9.62
C ALA A 1056 -33.07 -8.33 -8.47
N LYS A 1057 -33.24 -7.73 -7.28
CA LYS A 1057 -33.97 -8.31 -6.12
C LYS A 1057 -35.48 -8.37 -6.37
N GLY A 1058 -36.03 -7.47 -7.19
CA GLY A 1058 -37.47 -7.33 -7.44
C GLY A 1058 -38.03 -8.30 -8.48
N THR A 1059 -37.20 -8.76 -9.41
CA THR A 1059 -37.62 -9.63 -10.53
C THR A 1059 -36.97 -11.01 -10.38
N THR A 1060 -37.69 -11.96 -9.77
CA THR A 1060 -37.49 -13.42 -9.92
C THR A 1060 -36.27 -14.11 -9.29
N SER A 1061 -35.36 -13.44 -8.56
CA SER A 1061 -34.18 -14.11 -7.95
C SER A 1061 -34.19 -14.09 -6.40
N LYS A 1062 -34.02 -15.27 -5.77
CA LYS A 1062 -33.85 -15.46 -4.31
C LYS A 1062 -32.47 -14.95 -3.81
N ILE A 1063 -32.03 -13.76 -4.23
CA ILE A 1063 -30.76 -13.20 -3.77
C ILE A 1063 -31.01 -12.53 -2.41
N SER A 1064 -30.44 -13.11 -1.35
CA SER A 1064 -30.45 -12.51 -0.01
C SER A 1064 -29.81 -11.11 -0.05
N CYS A 1065 -30.31 -10.17 0.76
CA CYS A 1065 -29.76 -8.82 0.93
C CYS A 1065 -28.23 -8.82 1.13
N ALA A 1066 -27.74 -9.87 1.80
CA ALA A 1066 -26.32 -10.09 2.04
C ALA A 1066 -25.48 -10.36 0.79
N SER A 1067 -26.02 -11.15 -0.13
CA SER A 1067 -25.33 -11.49 -1.38
C SER A 1067 -25.27 -10.29 -2.31
N ALA A 1068 -26.33 -9.47 -2.36
CA ALA A 1068 -26.34 -8.22 -3.10
C ALA A 1068 -25.31 -7.23 -2.54
N MET A 1069 -25.26 -7.03 -1.21
CA MET A 1069 -24.31 -6.11 -0.58
C MET A 1069 -22.85 -6.52 -0.80
N SER A 1070 -22.54 -7.82 -0.75
CA SER A 1070 -21.20 -8.34 -1.05
C SER A 1070 -20.75 -8.00 -2.47
N ARG A 1071 -21.64 -8.14 -3.46
CA ARG A 1071 -21.35 -7.76 -4.87
C ARG A 1071 -21.21 -6.26 -5.06
N VAL A 1072 -21.94 -5.45 -4.29
CA VAL A 1072 -21.80 -3.98 -4.30
C VAL A 1072 -20.44 -3.54 -3.75
N PHE A 1073 -19.97 -4.17 -2.66
CA PHE A 1073 -18.62 -3.92 -2.17
C PHE A 1073 -17.54 -4.44 -3.11
N GLN A 1074 -17.81 -5.52 -3.84
CA GLN A 1074 -16.92 -5.97 -4.91
C GLN A 1074 -16.80 -4.91 -6.03
N ALA A 1075 -17.91 -4.30 -6.45
CA ALA A 1075 -17.89 -3.20 -7.42
C ALA A 1075 -17.11 -1.99 -6.87
N SER A 1076 -17.30 -1.66 -5.60
CA SER A 1076 -16.58 -0.59 -4.91
C SER A 1076 -15.08 -0.88 -4.81
N THR A 1077 -14.71 -2.14 -4.55
CA THR A 1077 -13.33 -2.64 -4.48
C THR A 1077 -12.64 -2.59 -5.85
N LEU A 1078 -13.35 -3.00 -6.90
CA LEU A 1078 -12.89 -2.85 -8.28
C LEU A 1078 -12.65 -1.37 -8.61
N GLY A 1079 -13.64 -0.51 -8.35
CA GLY A 1079 -13.53 0.93 -8.61
C GLY A 1079 -12.33 1.54 -7.90
N ALA A 1080 -12.14 1.24 -6.62
CA ALA A 1080 -11.01 1.76 -5.85
C ALA A 1080 -9.66 1.28 -6.40
N SER A 1081 -9.59 0.02 -6.82
CA SER A 1081 -8.37 -0.56 -7.41
C SER A 1081 -8.04 0.07 -8.76
N LEU A 1082 -9.02 0.20 -9.66
CA LEU A 1082 -8.83 0.82 -10.97
C LEU A 1082 -8.49 2.31 -10.85
N LEU A 1083 -9.08 3.03 -9.89
CA LEU A 1083 -8.76 4.43 -9.62
C LEU A 1083 -7.32 4.58 -9.09
N HIS A 1084 -6.93 3.71 -8.15
CA HIS A 1084 -5.59 3.68 -7.56
C HIS A 1084 -4.51 3.44 -8.62
N ILE A 1085 -4.65 2.40 -9.45
CA ILE A 1085 -3.66 2.15 -10.52
C ILE A 1085 -3.70 3.23 -11.60
N SER A 1086 -4.87 3.81 -11.93
CA SER A 1086 -4.98 4.74 -13.05
C SER A 1086 -4.31 6.09 -12.80
N GLY A 1087 -4.36 6.64 -11.58
CA GLY A 1087 -3.66 7.89 -11.28
C GLY A 1087 -3.25 8.06 -9.83
N GLY A 1088 -3.44 7.04 -9.00
CA GLY A 1088 -3.00 7.03 -7.61
C GLY A 1088 -3.49 8.26 -6.85
N SER A 1089 -2.56 9.07 -6.36
CA SER A 1089 -2.91 10.23 -5.53
C SER A 1089 -3.63 11.36 -6.26
N THR A 1090 -3.45 11.52 -7.58
CA THR A 1090 -4.07 12.63 -8.31
C THR A 1090 -5.57 12.38 -8.50
N LEU A 1091 -5.96 11.20 -8.99
CA LEU A 1091 -7.37 10.85 -9.18
C LEU A 1091 -8.12 10.64 -7.86
N VAL A 1092 -7.44 10.14 -6.82
CA VAL A 1092 -8.07 10.07 -5.49
C VAL A 1092 -8.25 11.46 -4.90
N GLN A 1093 -7.32 12.39 -5.13
CA GLN A 1093 -7.53 13.78 -4.74
C GLN A 1093 -8.76 14.37 -5.45
N THR A 1094 -8.89 14.20 -6.76
CA THR A 1094 -10.04 14.71 -7.53
C THR A 1094 -11.35 14.06 -7.10
N LEU A 1095 -11.33 12.77 -6.74
CA LEU A 1095 -12.49 12.08 -6.18
C LEU A 1095 -13.03 12.82 -4.94
N TYR A 1096 -12.15 13.17 -4.01
CA TYR A 1096 -12.53 13.81 -2.75
C TYR A 1096 -12.82 15.31 -2.88
N SER A 1097 -12.06 16.04 -3.71
CA SER A 1097 -12.20 17.49 -3.82
C SER A 1097 -13.26 17.94 -4.81
N GLU A 1098 -13.53 17.15 -5.86
CA GLU A 1098 -14.35 17.58 -7.00
C GLU A 1098 -15.50 16.59 -7.28
N SER A 1099 -15.19 15.32 -7.60
CA SER A 1099 -16.19 14.37 -8.10
C SER A 1099 -17.27 14.03 -7.08
N LEU A 1100 -16.91 13.72 -5.83
CA LEU A 1100 -17.88 13.41 -4.77
C LEU A 1100 -18.76 14.62 -4.41
N PRO A 1101 -18.19 15.81 -4.10
CA PRO A 1101 -19.01 17.00 -3.90
C PRO A 1101 -19.94 17.30 -5.08
N ALA A 1102 -19.43 17.26 -6.31
CA ALA A 1102 -20.23 17.51 -7.52
C ALA A 1102 -21.39 16.51 -7.65
N TRP A 1103 -21.14 15.22 -7.42
CA TRP A 1103 -22.16 14.18 -7.45
C TRP A 1103 -23.26 14.39 -6.39
N PHE A 1104 -22.89 14.78 -5.17
CA PHE A 1104 -23.87 15.07 -4.11
C PHE A 1104 -24.70 16.33 -4.39
N LEU A 1105 -24.11 17.32 -5.06
CA LEU A 1105 -24.76 18.59 -5.39
C LEU A 1105 -25.67 18.49 -6.62
N ALA A 1106 -25.25 17.78 -7.67
CA ALA A 1106 -25.96 17.71 -8.94
C ALA A 1106 -27.33 17.01 -8.84
N GLY A 1107 -27.49 16.09 -7.87
CA GLY A 1107 -28.62 15.15 -7.87
C GLY A 1107 -28.47 14.15 -9.02
N GLY A 1108 -28.97 12.91 -8.86
CA GLY A 1108 -28.79 11.89 -9.89
C GLY A 1108 -29.30 12.37 -11.26
N ASN A 1109 -28.50 12.23 -12.32
CA ASN A 1109 -28.87 12.65 -13.67
C ASN A 1109 -30.28 12.12 -14.05
N PRO A 1110 -31.25 13.01 -14.32
CA PRO A 1110 -32.62 12.61 -14.62
C PRO A 1110 -32.81 11.96 -16.01
N GLU A 1111 -31.80 12.01 -16.90
CA GLU A 1111 -31.95 11.59 -18.31
C GLU A 1111 -32.14 10.08 -18.55
N GLU A 1112 -31.88 9.20 -17.59
CA GLU A 1112 -32.20 7.75 -17.70
C GLU A 1112 -33.42 7.34 -16.86
N SER A 1113 -34.08 8.27 -16.16
CA SER A 1113 -35.20 7.98 -15.23
C SER A 1113 -36.59 7.97 -15.88
N SER A 1114 -36.70 8.21 -17.20
CA SER A 1114 -37.99 8.37 -17.87
C SER A 1114 -38.65 7.07 -18.36
N SER A 1115 -38.16 5.88 -18.00
CA SER A 1115 -38.78 4.61 -18.44
C SER A 1115 -39.02 3.55 -17.36
N SER A 1116 -39.02 3.92 -16.08
CA SER A 1116 -39.50 3.00 -15.03
C SER A 1116 -40.22 3.73 -13.91
N THR A 1117 -41.46 4.14 -14.19
CA THR A 1117 -42.46 4.38 -13.15
C THR A 1117 -42.75 3.07 -12.41
N SER A 1118 -41.96 2.81 -11.38
CA SER A 1118 -42.43 2.11 -10.18
C SER A 1118 -41.76 2.74 -8.96
N SER A 1119 -42.58 3.40 -8.15
CA SER A 1119 -42.30 3.68 -6.74
C SER A 1119 -41.85 2.37 -6.06
N GLY A 1120 -40.57 2.20 -5.76
CA GLY A 1120 -40.00 0.92 -5.35
C GLY A 1120 -38.73 0.99 -4.50
N SER A 1121 -38.94 1.11 -3.18
CA SER A 1121 -38.03 0.85 -2.05
C SER A 1121 -36.92 1.86 -1.72
N GLY A 1122 -36.92 2.34 -0.47
CA GLY A 1122 -35.82 3.12 0.12
C GLY A 1122 -34.49 2.36 0.24
N ASP A 1123 -34.51 1.03 0.09
CA ASP A 1123 -33.34 0.16 0.20
C ASP A 1123 -32.27 0.44 -0.88
N GLY A 1124 -32.67 0.71 -2.13
CA GLY A 1124 -31.72 0.99 -3.22
C GLY A 1124 -30.88 2.24 -2.95
N SER A 1125 -31.52 3.28 -2.42
CA SER A 1125 -30.87 4.55 -2.10
C SER A 1125 -29.86 4.46 -0.94
N LEU A 1126 -30.07 3.55 0.01
CA LEU A 1126 -29.15 3.30 1.13
C LEU A 1126 -27.90 2.55 0.67
N VAL A 1127 -28.07 1.53 -0.18
CA VAL A 1127 -26.97 0.73 -0.71
C VAL A 1127 -26.03 1.58 -1.56
N GLU A 1128 -26.55 2.52 -2.35
CA GLU A 1128 -25.74 3.52 -3.07
C GLU A 1128 -24.82 4.31 -2.13
N GLY A 1129 -25.35 4.82 -1.02
CA GLY A 1129 -24.58 5.61 -0.06
C GLY A 1129 -23.44 4.81 0.57
N TYR A 1130 -23.71 3.56 1.00
CA TYR A 1130 -22.69 2.69 1.56
C TYR A 1130 -21.64 2.23 0.54
N ALA A 1131 -22.03 2.00 -0.72
CA ALA A 1131 -21.11 1.67 -1.79
C ALA A 1131 -20.09 2.79 -2.01
N VAL A 1132 -20.58 4.02 -2.13
CA VAL A 1132 -19.73 5.20 -2.34
C VAL A 1132 -18.86 5.47 -1.11
N ALA A 1133 -19.35 5.22 0.11
CA ALA A 1133 -18.55 5.33 1.33
C ALA A 1133 -17.38 4.33 1.35
N HIS A 1134 -17.65 3.06 1.01
CA HIS A 1134 -16.62 2.03 0.91
C HIS A 1134 -15.61 2.33 -0.19
N PHE A 1135 -16.08 2.72 -1.38
CA PHE A 1135 -15.24 3.12 -2.50
C PHE A 1135 -14.32 4.30 -2.15
N ALA A 1136 -14.85 5.35 -1.54
CA ALA A 1136 -14.08 6.53 -1.16
C ALA A 1136 -12.98 6.17 -0.14
N LEU A 1137 -13.35 5.51 0.97
CA LEU A 1137 -12.38 5.17 2.01
C LEU A 1137 -11.29 4.22 1.48
N LEU A 1138 -11.68 3.17 0.74
CA LEU A 1138 -10.72 2.23 0.18
C LEU A 1138 -9.77 2.92 -0.79
N SER A 1139 -10.27 3.79 -1.67
CA SER A 1139 -9.44 4.58 -2.60
C SER A 1139 -8.40 5.43 -1.85
N GLY A 1140 -8.82 6.11 -0.78
CA GLY A 1140 -7.90 6.84 0.10
C GLY A 1140 -6.88 5.92 0.78
N ALA A 1141 -7.32 4.75 1.28
CA ALA A 1141 -6.47 3.83 2.04
C ALA A 1141 -5.39 3.18 1.18
N LEU A 1142 -5.71 2.90 -0.09
CA LEU A 1142 -4.75 2.39 -1.08
C LEU A 1142 -3.65 3.43 -1.40
N VAL A 1143 -3.96 4.73 -1.37
CA VAL A 1143 -3.01 5.80 -1.74
C VAL A 1143 -2.23 6.37 -0.55
N TRP A 1144 -2.91 6.61 0.57
CA TRP A 1144 -2.33 7.31 1.73
C TRP A 1144 -1.89 6.38 2.85
N GLY A 1145 -2.22 5.08 2.76
CA GLY A 1145 -1.95 4.10 3.80
C GLY A 1145 -2.73 4.36 5.10
N ILE A 1146 -2.67 3.39 6.01
CA ILE A 1146 -3.38 3.43 7.31
C ILE A 1146 -2.46 3.66 8.51
N SER A 1147 -1.17 3.35 8.38
CA SER A 1147 -0.20 3.42 9.47
C SER A 1147 0.26 4.86 9.72
N SER A 1148 0.51 5.19 10.98
CA SER A 1148 1.17 6.44 11.39
C SER A 1148 2.69 6.39 11.19
N THR A 1149 3.24 5.18 11.08
CA THR A 1149 4.67 4.85 11.01
C THR A 1149 5.24 4.89 9.59
N SER A 1150 4.41 4.74 8.55
CA SER A 1150 4.88 4.57 7.18
C SER A 1150 4.57 5.79 6.28
N THR A 1151 5.65 6.25 5.63
CA THR A 1151 5.76 7.10 4.43
C THR A 1151 5.69 8.63 4.57
N LYS A 1152 6.85 9.23 4.25
CA LYS A 1152 7.10 10.52 3.57
C LYS A 1152 6.15 11.66 3.98
N THR A 1153 6.69 12.67 4.65
CA THR A 1153 6.03 13.92 5.09
C THR A 1153 5.08 14.55 4.05
N SER A 1154 5.30 14.33 2.75
CA SER A 1154 4.44 14.75 1.63
C SER A 1154 3.06 14.06 1.58
N HIS A 1155 2.97 12.75 1.81
CA HIS A 1155 1.67 12.03 1.75
C HIS A 1155 0.75 12.44 2.90
N ARG A 1156 1.31 12.59 4.11
CA ARG A 1156 0.57 13.04 5.29
C ARG A 1156 0.03 14.46 5.14
N THR A 1157 0.84 15.39 4.62
CA THR A 1157 0.40 16.78 4.41
C THR A 1157 -0.69 16.88 3.34
N ARG A 1158 -0.58 16.12 2.25
CA ARG A 1158 -1.62 16.07 1.20
C ARG A 1158 -2.91 15.42 1.73
N ARG A 1159 -2.83 14.28 2.43
CA ARG A 1159 -3.98 13.64 3.08
C ARG A 1159 -4.71 14.62 4.00
N ARG A 1160 -3.98 15.30 4.89
CA ARG A 1160 -4.55 16.29 5.82
C ARG A 1160 -5.34 17.38 5.10
N ARG A 1161 -4.82 17.90 3.98
CA ARG A 1161 -5.50 18.92 3.20
C ARG A 1161 -6.79 18.39 2.55
N VAL A 1162 -6.69 17.28 1.82
CA VAL A 1162 -7.80 16.71 1.02
C VAL A 1162 -8.90 16.13 1.92
N LEU A 1163 -8.53 15.33 2.92
CA LEU A 1163 -9.50 14.80 3.88
C LEU A 1163 -10.12 15.92 4.72
N GLY A 1164 -9.32 16.91 5.13
CA GLY A 1164 -9.81 18.07 5.88
C GLY A 1164 -10.86 18.86 5.11
N SER A 1165 -10.65 19.13 3.82
CA SER A 1165 -11.64 19.81 2.98
C SER A 1165 -12.90 18.98 2.77
N HIS A 1166 -12.77 17.66 2.59
CA HIS A 1166 -13.93 16.79 2.43
C HIS A 1166 -14.76 16.72 3.72
N MET A 1167 -14.12 16.55 4.87
CA MET A 1167 -14.82 16.54 6.18
C MET A 1167 -15.50 17.87 6.48
N GLU A 1168 -14.91 18.99 6.07
CA GLU A 1168 -15.53 20.33 6.16
C GLU A 1168 -16.78 20.45 5.27
N PHE A 1169 -16.73 19.92 4.05
CA PHE A 1169 -17.90 19.81 3.17
C PHE A 1169 -19.02 18.97 3.83
N LEU A 1170 -18.67 17.81 4.40
CA LEU A 1170 -19.63 16.95 5.08
C LEU A 1170 -20.29 17.63 6.29
N ALA A 1171 -19.50 18.32 7.12
CA ALA A 1171 -20.00 19.07 8.26
C ALA A 1171 -20.92 20.21 7.83
N SER A 1172 -20.53 20.96 6.78
CA SER A 1172 -21.32 22.10 6.28
C SER A 1172 -22.65 21.67 5.65
N ALA A 1173 -22.68 20.53 4.96
CA ALA A 1173 -23.91 19.93 4.45
C ALA A 1173 -24.82 19.43 5.59
N LEU A 1174 -24.24 18.83 6.64
CA LEU A 1174 -24.97 18.39 7.82
C LEU A 1174 -25.58 19.55 8.62
N ASP A 1175 -24.86 20.68 8.69
CA ASP A 1175 -25.32 21.94 9.28
C ASP A 1175 -26.43 22.64 8.46
N GLY A 1176 -26.71 22.16 7.24
CA GLY A 1176 -27.67 22.78 6.32
C GLY A 1176 -27.15 24.03 5.59
N LYS A 1177 -25.84 24.31 5.64
CA LYS A 1177 -25.20 25.42 4.90
C LYS A 1177 -25.09 25.14 3.41
N ILE A 1178 -25.09 23.86 3.04
CA ILE A 1178 -25.01 23.38 1.66
C ILE A 1178 -26.28 22.58 1.35
N ALA A 1179 -27.00 22.97 0.30
CA ALA A 1179 -28.14 22.21 -0.20
C ALA A 1179 -27.63 21.05 -1.08
N LEU A 1180 -28.10 19.84 -0.80
CA LEU A 1180 -27.72 18.63 -1.54
C LEU A 1180 -28.81 18.27 -2.56
N GLY A 1181 -28.39 17.85 -3.76
CA GLY A 1181 -29.30 17.37 -4.81
C GLY A 1181 -29.63 15.87 -4.71
N CYS A 1182 -28.86 15.10 -3.93
CA CYS A 1182 -29.08 13.66 -3.76
C CYS A 1182 -30.19 13.33 -2.74
N GLY A 1183 -30.71 12.09 -2.81
CA GLY A 1183 -31.73 11.61 -1.87
C GLY A 1183 -31.24 11.59 -0.42
N ARG A 1184 -32.11 12.00 0.52
CA ARG A 1184 -31.77 12.06 1.97
C ARG A 1184 -31.24 10.73 2.52
N ALA A 1185 -31.76 9.60 2.04
CA ALA A 1185 -31.31 8.27 2.46
C ALA A 1185 -29.88 7.96 1.96
N THR A 1186 -29.55 8.27 0.70
CA THR A 1186 -28.21 8.11 0.14
C THR A 1186 -27.18 8.97 0.87
N TRP A 1187 -27.52 10.24 1.12
CA TRP A 1187 -26.68 11.14 1.91
C TRP A 1187 -26.42 10.61 3.32
N LYS A 1188 -27.48 10.21 4.04
CA LYS A 1188 -27.37 9.68 5.40
C LYS A 1188 -26.49 8.43 5.42
N ALA A 1189 -26.72 7.48 4.52
CA ALA A 1189 -25.95 6.24 4.43
C ALA A 1189 -24.47 6.47 4.07
N TYR A 1190 -24.18 7.41 3.16
CA TYR A 1190 -22.80 7.77 2.86
C TYR A 1190 -22.09 8.36 4.08
N LEU A 1191 -22.70 9.34 4.74
CA LEU A 1191 -22.06 10.01 5.88
C LEU A 1191 -21.83 9.04 7.05
N THR A 1192 -22.85 8.26 7.42
CA THR A 1192 -22.72 7.28 8.52
C THR A 1192 -21.73 6.19 8.14
N GLY A 1193 -21.80 5.64 6.92
CA GLY A 1193 -20.88 4.63 6.43
C GLY A 1193 -19.43 5.11 6.32
N PHE A 1194 -19.20 6.34 5.86
CA PHE A 1194 -17.86 6.90 5.71
C PHE A 1194 -17.20 7.14 7.07
N ILE A 1195 -17.93 7.78 8.01
CA ILE A 1195 -17.42 8.01 9.38
C ILE A 1195 -17.22 6.68 10.13
N ALA A 1196 -18.15 5.73 9.96
CA ALA A 1196 -18.05 4.38 10.48
C ALA A 1196 -16.73 3.71 10.07
N LEU A 1197 -16.46 3.68 8.76
CA LEU A 1197 -15.24 3.10 8.22
C LEU A 1197 -13.98 3.89 8.64
N LEU A 1198 -14.05 5.21 8.73
CA LEU A 1198 -12.93 6.05 9.21
C LEU A 1198 -12.53 5.70 10.65
N VAL A 1199 -13.51 5.59 11.56
CA VAL A 1199 -13.30 5.28 12.98
C VAL A 1199 -12.80 3.85 13.21
N SER A 1200 -13.29 2.90 12.41
CA SER A 1200 -12.94 1.48 12.55
C SER A 1200 -11.61 1.13 11.88
N SER A 1201 -11.39 1.64 10.66
CA SER A 1201 -10.36 1.20 9.72
C SER A 1201 -9.16 2.16 9.66
N THR A 1202 -9.39 3.47 9.75
CA THR A 1202 -8.33 4.50 9.62
C THR A 1202 -8.35 5.53 10.74
N PRO A 1203 -8.32 5.11 12.02
CA PRO A 1203 -8.50 6.03 13.15
C PRO A 1203 -7.45 7.15 13.20
N ASN A 1204 -6.24 6.90 12.70
CA ASN A 1204 -5.16 7.88 12.65
C ASN A 1204 -5.46 9.08 11.75
N TRP A 1205 -6.33 8.93 10.76
CA TRP A 1205 -6.71 10.02 9.85
C TRP A 1205 -7.57 11.07 10.55
N ILE A 1206 -8.30 10.69 11.60
CA ILE A 1206 -9.16 11.60 12.37
C ILE A 1206 -8.33 12.70 13.04
N LEU A 1207 -7.09 12.38 13.42
CA LEU A 1207 -6.14 13.34 14.00
C LEU A 1207 -5.71 14.44 13.04
N ASP A 1208 -5.86 14.23 11.73
CA ASP A 1208 -5.52 15.24 10.73
C ASP A 1208 -6.65 16.28 10.53
N VAL A 1209 -7.86 16.00 11.04
CA VAL A 1209 -9.06 16.84 10.90
C VAL A 1209 -9.13 17.87 12.03
N LYS A 1210 -9.62 19.08 11.73
CA LYS A 1210 -9.79 20.16 12.73
C LYS A 1210 -10.86 19.78 13.76
N LEU A 1211 -10.63 20.11 15.04
CA LEU A 1211 -11.54 19.83 16.14
C LEU A 1211 -12.96 20.37 15.92
N ASP A 1212 -13.09 21.60 15.39
CA ASP A 1212 -14.40 22.23 15.15
C ASP A 1212 -15.24 21.45 14.14
N VAL A 1213 -14.61 20.79 13.17
CA VAL A 1213 -15.28 19.94 12.18
C VAL A 1213 -15.79 18.68 12.85
N LEU A 1214 -14.95 18.03 13.67
CA LEU A 1214 -15.33 16.84 14.43
C LEU A 1214 -16.49 17.12 15.39
N LYS A 1215 -16.47 18.27 16.10
CA LYS A 1215 -17.55 18.72 16.99
C LYS A 1215 -18.89 18.86 16.24
N ARG A 1216 -18.87 19.45 15.04
CA ARG A 1216 -20.08 19.63 14.21
C ARG A 1216 -20.62 18.32 13.65
N LEU A 1217 -19.75 17.46 13.13
CA LEU A 1217 -20.12 16.12 12.67
C LEU A 1217 -20.73 15.28 13.79
N ALA A 1218 -20.10 15.24 14.96
CA ALA A 1218 -20.62 14.50 16.11
C ALA A 1218 -21.99 15.03 16.57
N ARG A 1219 -22.20 16.35 16.56
CA ARG A 1219 -23.50 16.96 16.87
C ARG A 1219 -24.58 16.53 15.90
N GLY A 1220 -24.31 16.54 14.59
CA GLY A 1220 -25.30 16.12 13.61
C GLY A 1220 -25.56 14.61 13.60
N LEU A 1221 -24.54 13.78 13.86
CA LEU A 1221 -24.74 12.34 14.08
C LEU A 1221 -25.65 12.07 15.29
N ARG A 1222 -25.48 12.83 16.38
CA ARG A 1222 -26.40 12.76 17.54
C ARG A 1222 -27.84 13.12 17.16
N LEU A 1223 -28.04 14.14 16.31
CA LEU A 1223 -29.37 14.51 15.82
C LEU A 1223 -30.01 13.40 14.97
N TRP A 1224 -29.21 12.52 14.37
CA TRP A 1224 -29.67 11.35 13.62
C TRP A 1224 -29.80 10.08 14.45
N HIS A 1225 -29.69 10.18 15.78
CA HIS A 1225 -29.70 9.08 16.74
C HIS A 1225 -28.48 8.13 16.66
N GLU A 1226 -27.40 8.54 16.00
CA GLU A 1226 -26.14 7.79 15.89
C GLU A 1226 -25.16 8.20 17.00
N GLN A 1227 -25.59 8.10 18.26
CA GLN A 1227 -24.83 8.59 19.42
C GLN A 1227 -23.52 7.82 19.62
N GLU A 1228 -23.52 6.50 19.43
CA GLU A 1228 -22.33 5.67 19.60
C GLU A 1228 -21.24 6.01 18.58
N LEU A 1229 -21.62 6.25 17.32
CA LEU A 1229 -20.70 6.67 16.27
C LEU A 1229 -20.15 8.08 16.53
N ALA A 1230 -20.99 8.99 17.03
CA ALA A 1230 -20.57 10.34 17.39
C ALA A 1230 -19.54 10.35 18.53
N VAL A 1231 -19.76 9.55 19.58
CA VAL A 1231 -18.77 9.35 20.66
C VAL A 1231 -17.50 8.72 20.11
N ALA A 1232 -17.61 7.67 19.31
CA ALA A 1232 -16.44 6.97 18.75
C ALA A 1232 -15.59 7.85 17.81
N LEU A 1233 -16.22 8.80 17.08
CA LEU A 1233 -15.50 9.80 16.28
C LEU A 1233 -14.66 10.73 17.16
N LEU A 1234 -15.24 11.29 18.22
CA LEU A 1234 -14.55 12.20 19.12
C LEU A 1234 -13.50 11.49 19.98
N GLU A 1235 -13.75 10.24 20.40
CA GLU A 1235 -12.76 9.38 21.07
C GLU A 1235 -11.46 9.22 20.28
N ARG A 1236 -11.51 9.36 18.95
CA ARG A 1236 -10.36 9.25 18.03
C ARG A 1236 -9.74 10.60 17.64
N GLY A 1237 -10.33 11.72 18.04
CA GLY A 1237 -9.88 13.08 17.70
C GLY A 1237 -8.67 13.60 18.48
N GLY A 1238 -8.07 12.77 19.34
CA GLY A 1238 -6.91 13.11 20.17
C GLY A 1238 -7.28 13.85 21.46
N PRO A 1239 -6.28 14.31 22.23
CA PRO A 1239 -6.49 14.90 23.57
C PRO A 1239 -7.45 16.10 23.59
N ALA A 1240 -7.42 16.93 22.54
CA ALA A 1240 -8.31 18.09 22.43
C ALA A 1240 -9.79 17.73 22.19
N ALA A 1241 -10.08 16.53 21.70
CA ALA A 1241 -11.44 16.03 21.48
C ALA A 1241 -12.01 15.24 22.69
N MET A 1242 -11.22 15.06 23.74
CA MET A 1242 -11.60 14.32 24.95
C MET A 1242 -12.74 14.99 25.73
N GLY A 1243 -12.66 16.31 25.96
CA GLY A 1243 -13.71 17.08 26.63
C GLY A 1243 -15.06 16.99 25.93
N PRO A 1244 -15.14 17.27 24.62
CA PRO A 1244 -16.38 17.16 23.85
C PRO A 1244 -16.93 15.73 23.78
N ALA A 1245 -16.07 14.72 23.77
CA ALA A 1245 -16.49 13.31 23.82
C ALA A 1245 -17.15 12.97 25.18
N ALA A 1246 -16.55 13.44 26.28
CA ALA A 1246 -17.06 13.22 27.62
C ALA A 1246 -18.40 13.93 27.86
N GLU A 1247 -18.61 15.13 27.30
CA GLU A 1247 -19.89 15.85 27.37
C GLU A 1247 -21.00 15.20 26.53
N LEU A 1248 -20.62 14.41 25.53
CA LEU A 1248 -21.55 13.69 24.66
C LEU A 1248 -22.02 12.36 25.28
N ALA A 1249 -21.17 11.72 26.08
CA ALA A 1249 -21.40 10.46 26.80
C ALA A 1249 -22.35 10.64 28.01
#